data_AF-C3VLY4-F1
#
_entry.id   AF-C3VLY4-F1
#
_cell.length_a   1.000
_cell.length_b   1.000
_cell.length_c   1.000
_cell.angle_alpha   90.00
_cell.angle_beta   90.00
_cell.angle_gamma   90.00
#
_symmetry.space_group_name_H-M   'P 1'
#
loop_
_entity.id
_entity.type
_entity.pdbx_description
1 polymer ?
#
loop_
_entity_poly.entity_id
_entity_poly.type
_entity_poly.pdbx_seq_one_letter_code
_entity_poly.pdbx_strand_id
1 'polypeptide(L)'
;MSKAERPGLPDGVLEVDIEHLYSRFADRGLQYGPAFRGLRSVWSHGEEVYADSALDSTAGGDDYLLHPALLDTALQAALVPDLERDDRTFLPFALRGIRVHRTGVRAVRIHTVPGEGGVSLALTGDDGEPVATVGTLVRRAVTADQLDAAAQRTQLLRVAWKSVVQQPDHADQLHWGFLGTDRIGLTGALKATRRSFDSYPSLRELDSVLREGTSVPDVVVVSCTDEDSPVRSAAQRALMLVQEWLADDRLAKSRLVLVSSGAVAARAEEDLSDVSGAAVWGLLRSAQSEHPGRFVLVDVDDPGNSGRALVAAVASDEPQIAVRQGALLRPRLVRSPPPKGRKSLTGTVVITGGTGALGRLFARHLVTRHDVKHLVLLSRRGPDAPGAAELVAEIDELGARADVIACDAADRPSLERALAGIPAPSAVIHTAGVLADAAVGTLTPRGLDKVLRPKVDAALHLHELIRDPDCVFVMFSSVAGLAGNAGQANYAAANAVLDALAHHRRTHGLQGMSLAWGLWESEGGMGSDLSAADRNRMKRSGFAPLGYDQGLALFDVALSGDDAVLSPVRLNEAGLTGDIPPVLEELAPARTGRHGVTDTLVSRLADLPEDERDAAAVEFVRAVAATVLGYDSADDIDPDREFGEIGLDSIGNLELSRHLAEATGLRLPATLVFDHPTPAGLASHLRRLLQESNS
;
A
#
# COMPACT_ATOMS: atom_id res chain seq x y z
N MET A 1 -11.13 -19.36 41.69
CA MET A 1 -12.35 -20.00 42.27
C MET A 1 -11.84 -21.19 43.07
N SER A 2 -12.19 -21.35 44.35
CA SER A 2 -11.62 -22.44 45.16
C SER A 2 -11.92 -23.82 44.55
N LYS A 3 -11.01 -24.79 44.79
CA LYS A 3 -10.99 -26.20 44.36
C LYS A 3 -12.30 -27.02 44.49
N ALA A 4 -13.39 -26.43 45.00
CA ALA A 4 -14.62 -27.11 45.36
C ALA A 4 -15.69 -27.26 44.24
N GLU A 5 -15.49 -26.75 43.02
CA GLU A 5 -16.56 -26.76 41.98
C GLU A 5 -16.24 -27.41 40.62
N ARG A 6 -15.02 -27.94 40.39
CA ARG A 6 -14.73 -28.72 39.17
C ARG A 6 -14.70 -30.23 39.45
N PRO A 7 -15.80 -30.97 39.22
CA PRO A 7 -15.79 -32.42 39.35
C PRO A 7 -14.79 -33.04 38.35
N GLY A 8 -13.96 -33.97 38.83
CA GLY A 8 -13.02 -34.73 38.00
C GLY A 8 -11.58 -34.22 37.93
N LEU A 9 -11.19 -33.21 38.72
CA LEU A 9 -9.77 -32.86 38.86
C LEU A 9 -9.04 -33.88 39.76
N PRO A 10 -7.83 -34.33 39.37
CA PRO A 10 -7.02 -35.22 40.22
C PRO A 10 -6.52 -34.50 41.48
N ASP A 11 -6.22 -35.30 42.52
CA ASP A 11 -5.57 -34.78 43.72
C ASP A 11 -4.18 -34.21 43.39
N GLY A 12 -3.82 -33.10 44.04
CA GLY A 12 -2.52 -32.44 43.82
C GLY A 12 -2.41 -31.52 42.61
N VAL A 13 -3.52 -31.11 41.98
CA VAL A 13 -3.53 -30.00 41.00
C VAL A 13 -3.15 -28.66 41.65
N LEU A 14 -2.43 -27.81 40.90
CA LEU A 14 -2.08 -26.43 41.25
C LEU A 14 -2.93 -25.47 40.43
N GLU A 15 -3.54 -24.46 41.06
CA GLU A 15 -4.28 -23.41 40.35
C GLU A 15 -3.29 -22.41 39.75
N VAL A 16 -3.50 -22.08 38.47
CA VAL A 16 -2.70 -21.09 37.74
C VAL A 16 -3.47 -19.78 37.71
N ASP A 17 -2.86 -18.72 38.23
CA ASP A 17 -3.42 -17.36 38.17
C ASP A 17 -3.50 -16.88 36.71
N ILE A 18 -4.71 -16.57 36.25
CA ILE A 18 -4.98 -16.19 34.86
C ILE A 18 -4.48 -14.79 34.53
N GLU A 19 -4.59 -13.84 35.46
CA GLU A 19 -4.11 -12.48 35.22
C GLU A 19 -2.59 -12.51 35.06
N HIS A 20 -1.90 -13.29 35.91
CA HIS A 20 -0.47 -13.52 35.78
C HIS A 20 -0.10 -14.38 34.55
N LEU A 21 -0.96 -15.32 34.14
CA LEU A 21 -0.74 -16.13 32.94
C LEU A 21 -0.70 -15.27 31.67
N TYR A 22 -1.65 -14.35 31.51
CA TYR A 22 -1.66 -13.45 30.34
C TYR A 22 -0.50 -12.45 30.36
N SER A 23 -0.04 -12.00 31.54
CA SER A 23 1.19 -11.21 31.62
C SER A 23 2.41 -12.01 31.18
N ARG A 24 2.54 -13.27 31.61
CA ARG A 24 3.63 -14.16 31.19
C ARG A 24 3.61 -14.48 29.70
N PHE A 25 2.43 -14.64 29.09
CA PHE A 25 2.31 -14.73 27.64
C PHE A 25 2.83 -13.47 26.94
N ALA A 26 2.44 -12.28 27.43
CA ALA A 26 2.91 -11.01 26.87
C ALA A 26 4.43 -10.83 27.02
N ASP A 27 5.02 -11.22 28.16
CA ASP A 27 6.47 -11.20 28.39
C ASP A 27 7.24 -12.11 27.43
N ARG A 28 6.58 -13.14 26.90
CA ARG A 28 7.10 -14.07 25.88
C ARG A 28 6.76 -13.66 24.44
N GLY A 29 6.21 -12.46 24.25
CA GLY A 29 5.84 -11.90 22.94
C GLY A 29 4.49 -12.38 22.40
N LEU A 30 3.66 -13.04 23.21
CA LEU A 30 2.36 -13.57 22.82
C LEU A 30 1.24 -12.67 23.38
N GLN A 31 0.87 -11.66 22.60
CA GLN A 31 -0.20 -10.73 22.98
C GLN A 31 -1.56 -11.19 22.44
N TYR A 32 -2.47 -11.52 23.35
CA TYR A 32 -3.84 -11.92 23.00
C TYR A 32 -4.80 -10.73 23.18
N GLY A 33 -5.59 -10.44 22.13
CA GLY A 33 -6.66 -9.45 22.17
C GLY A 33 -7.88 -9.92 23.00
N PRO A 34 -8.81 -9.01 23.35
CA PRO A 34 -9.91 -9.32 24.28
C PRO A 34 -10.74 -10.55 23.90
N ALA A 35 -11.04 -10.73 22.60
CA ALA A 35 -11.80 -11.87 22.10
C ALA A 35 -11.11 -13.23 22.28
N PHE A 36 -9.79 -13.25 22.44
CA PHE A 36 -8.97 -14.46 22.61
C PHE A 36 -8.54 -14.69 24.08
N ARG A 37 -9.01 -13.87 25.02
CA ARG A 37 -8.80 -14.05 26.46
C ARG A 37 -9.94 -14.84 27.11
N GLY A 38 -10.29 -15.98 26.51
CA GLY A 38 -11.46 -16.78 26.91
C GLY A 38 -11.22 -17.79 28.03
N LEU A 39 -10.02 -17.87 28.62
CA LEU A 39 -9.73 -18.75 29.76
C LEU A 39 -10.38 -18.20 31.04
N ARG A 40 -11.10 -19.05 31.79
CA ARG A 40 -11.82 -18.68 33.02
C ARG A 40 -11.19 -19.27 34.27
N SER A 41 -10.58 -20.43 34.14
CA SER A 41 -9.87 -21.15 35.21
C SER A 41 -8.82 -22.07 34.56
N VAL A 42 -7.66 -22.20 35.19
CA VAL A 42 -6.57 -23.06 34.71
C VAL A 42 -5.93 -23.77 35.91
N TRP A 43 -5.67 -25.06 35.75
CA TRP A 43 -4.99 -25.89 36.72
C TRP A 43 -3.93 -26.75 36.03
N SER A 44 -2.79 -26.93 36.69
CA SER A 44 -1.70 -27.80 36.21
C SER A 44 -1.49 -28.99 37.15
N HIS A 45 -1.17 -30.15 36.57
CA HIS A 45 -0.75 -31.34 37.30
C HIS A 45 0.43 -32.00 36.56
N GLY A 46 1.66 -31.66 36.97
CA GLY A 46 2.84 -32.02 36.21
C GLY A 46 2.85 -31.33 34.84
N GLU A 47 2.74 -32.11 33.77
CA GLU A 47 2.66 -31.61 32.38
C GLU A 47 1.22 -31.58 31.82
N GLU A 48 0.25 -32.09 32.57
CA GLU A 48 -1.15 -32.02 32.19
C GLU A 48 -1.76 -30.68 32.61
N VAL A 49 -2.64 -30.15 31.76
CA VAL A 49 -3.36 -28.91 32.05
C VAL A 49 -4.85 -29.13 31.91
N TYR A 50 -5.58 -28.60 32.88
CA TYR A 50 -7.02 -28.59 32.93
C TYR A 50 -7.44 -27.12 32.87
N ALA A 51 -8.32 -26.73 31.95
CA ALA A 51 -8.81 -25.35 31.88
C ALA A 51 -10.31 -25.31 31.59
N ASP A 52 -10.98 -24.24 32.02
CA ASP A 52 -12.33 -23.94 31.56
C ASP A 52 -12.29 -22.67 30.69
N SER A 53 -13.02 -22.67 29.59
CA SER A 53 -13.07 -21.56 28.65
C SER A 53 -14.49 -21.24 28.23
N ALA A 54 -14.78 -19.95 28.07
CA ALA A 54 -16.06 -19.47 27.56
C ALA A 54 -15.86 -18.25 26.68
N LEU A 55 -16.63 -18.18 25.60
CA LEU A 55 -16.69 -17.01 24.72
C LEU A 55 -17.18 -15.79 25.50
N ASP A 56 -16.69 -14.61 25.12
CA ASP A 56 -17.31 -13.37 25.57
C ASP A 56 -18.70 -13.22 24.93
N SER A 57 -19.62 -12.60 25.67
CA SER A 57 -20.99 -12.30 25.22
C SER A 57 -21.06 -11.43 23.96
N THR A 58 -19.98 -10.73 23.63
CA THR A 58 -19.81 -9.87 22.44
C THR A 58 -19.21 -10.60 21.24
N ALA A 59 -18.77 -11.86 21.39
CA ALA A 59 -18.22 -12.65 20.30
C ALA A 59 -19.34 -13.13 19.36
N GLY A 60 -19.40 -12.55 18.16
CA GLY A 60 -20.28 -12.96 17.06
C GLY A 60 -19.69 -14.10 16.22
N GLY A 61 -20.54 -14.77 15.43
CA GLY A 61 -20.15 -15.86 14.51
C GLY A 61 -20.60 -17.24 15.02
N ASP A 62 -21.86 -17.59 14.73
CA ASP A 62 -22.43 -18.89 15.11
C ASP A 62 -22.22 -19.98 14.02
N ASP A 63 -21.61 -19.63 12.89
CA ASP A 63 -21.46 -20.51 11.72
C ASP A 63 -20.21 -21.43 11.75
N TYR A 64 -19.49 -21.49 12.90
CA TYR A 64 -18.28 -22.31 13.04
C TYR A 64 -18.57 -23.70 13.63
N LEU A 65 -17.85 -24.72 13.14
CA LEU A 65 -17.87 -26.05 13.75
C LEU A 65 -17.36 -26.02 15.20
N LEU A 66 -16.27 -25.28 15.46
CA LEU A 66 -15.78 -24.90 16.78
C LEU A 66 -15.32 -23.45 16.68
N HIS A 67 -15.79 -22.59 17.58
CA HIS A 67 -15.47 -21.17 17.52
C HIS A 67 -13.94 -20.95 17.62
N PRO A 68 -13.32 -20.14 16.73
CA PRO A 68 -11.86 -19.95 16.71
C PRO A 68 -11.26 -19.55 18.05
N ALA A 69 -11.94 -18.68 18.81
CA ALA A 69 -11.50 -18.30 20.15
C ALA A 69 -11.51 -19.46 21.18
N LEU A 70 -12.43 -20.42 21.09
CA LEU A 70 -12.42 -21.61 21.97
C LEU A 70 -11.33 -22.61 21.57
N LEU A 71 -11.05 -22.73 20.27
CA LEU A 71 -9.93 -23.52 19.80
C LEU A 71 -8.61 -22.91 20.28
N ASP A 72 -8.45 -21.59 20.13
CA ASP A 72 -7.24 -20.88 20.53
C ASP A 72 -6.99 -20.99 22.04
N THR A 73 -8.01 -20.86 22.90
CA THR A 73 -7.83 -21.05 24.34
C THR A 73 -7.42 -22.48 24.70
N ALA A 74 -7.84 -23.49 23.93
CA ALA A 74 -7.33 -24.84 24.08
C ALA A 74 -5.84 -24.94 23.70
N LEU A 75 -5.41 -24.25 22.63
CA LEU A 75 -3.99 -24.14 22.27
C LEU A 75 -3.18 -23.40 23.34
N GLN A 76 -3.71 -22.31 23.90
CA GLN A 76 -3.10 -21.58 25.02
C GLN A 76 -2.89 -22.50 26.22
N ALA A 77 -3.87 -23.31 26.59
CA ALA A 77 -3.76 -24.27 27.70
C ALA A 77 -2.63 -25.28 27.48
N ALA A 78 -2.36 -25.69 26.24
CA ALA A 78 -1.26 -26.60 25.90
C ALA A 78 0.14 -25.96 26.00
N LEU A 79 0.24 -24.63 26.09
CA LEU A 79 1.50 -23.90 26.25
C LEU A 79 1.84 -23.59 27.72
N VAL A 80 0.87 -23.72 28.63
CA VAL A 80 1.06 -23.42 30.06
C VAL A 80 2.28 -24.13 30.67
N PRO A 81 2.55 -25.43 30.41
CA PRO A 81 3.71 -26.09 31.00
C PRO A 81 5.05 -25.53 30.51
N ASP A 82 5.11 -24.99 29.29
CA ASP A 82 6.33 -24.42 28.71
C ASP A 82 6.68 -23.08 29.38
N LEU A 83 5.66 -22.29 29.73
CA LEU A 83 5.85 -20.99 30.39
C LEU A 83 6.48 -21.11 31.78
N GLU A 84 6.31 -22.26 32.45
CA GLU A 84 6.83 -22.48 33.80
C GLU A 84 8.22 -23.12 33.83
N ARG A 85 8.63 -23.78 32.74
CA ARG A 85 9.79 -24.69 32.74
C ARG A 85 10.88 -24.32 31.75
N ASP A 86 10.57 -23.54 30.72
CA ASP A 86 11.50 -23.19 29.65
C ASP A 86 11.52 -21.67 29.42
N ASP A 87 12.71 -21.13 29.15
CA ASP A 87 12.88 -19.71 28.79
C ASP A 87 12.55 -19.44 27.32
N ARG A 88 12.41 -20.50 26.50
CA ARG A 88 12.02 -20.40 25.09
C ARG A 88 10.51 -20.20 24.94
N THR A 89 10.11 -19.45 23.92
CA THR A 89 8.70 -19.31 23.54
C THR A 89 8.33 -20.47 22.62
N PHE A 90 7.30 -21.23 22.97
CA PHE A 90 6.75 -22.29 22.11
C PHE A 90 5.48 -21.82 21.43
N LEU A 91 5.35 -22.14 20.14
CA LEU A 91 4.16 -21.86 19.36
C LEU A 91 3.51 -23.15 18.84
N PRO A 92 2.16 -23.20 18.77
CA PRO A 92 1.44 -24.22 18.02
C PRO A 92 1.91 -24.22 16.55
N PHE A 93 2.36 -25.36 16.05
CA PHE A 93 2.90 -25.49 14.69
C PHE A 93 2.02 -26.37 13.80
N ALA A 94 1.56 -27.51 14.30
CA ALA A 94 0.70 -28.42 13.52
C ALA A 94 -0.26 -29.19 14.43
N LEU A 95 -1.50 -29.33 13.97
CA LEU A 95 -2.52 -30.15 14.61
C LEU A 95 -2.73 -31.43 13.79
N ARG A 96 -2.78 -32.59 14.46
CA ARG A 96 -2.99 -33.90 13.84
C ARG A 96 -4.15 -34.62 14.51
N GLY A 97 -4.96 -35.31 13.71
CA GLY A 97 -6.09 -36.10 14.20
C GLY A 97 -7.16 -35.24 14.88
N ILE A 98 -7.56 -34.15 14.23
CA ILE A 98 -8.66 -33.30 14.71
C ILE A 98 -9.99 -34.00 14.44
N ARG A 99 -10.84 -34.11 15.46
CA ARG A 99 -12.22 -34.57 15.32
C ARG A 99 -13.13 -33.65 16.12
N VAL A 100 -14.14 -33.09 15.46
CA VAL A 100 -15.21 -32.32 16.10
C VAL A 100 -16.39 -33.26 16.27
N HIS A 101 -16.89 -33.37 17.51
CA HIS A 101 -17.99 -34.24 17.89
C HIS A 101 -19.30 -33.46 18.06
N ARG A 102 -19.21 -32.18 18.47
CA ARG A 102 -20.35 -31.29 18.70
C ARG A 102 -20.00 -29.86 18.27
N THR A 103 -20.96 -29.18 17.63
CA THR A 103 -20.81 -27.80 17.12
C THR A 103 -21.67 -26.81 17.90
N GLY A 104 -21.47 -25.51 17.70
CA GLY A 104 -22.29 -24.46 18.30
C GLY A 104 -22.10 -24.25 19.81
N VAL A 105 -21.05 -24.81 20.40
CA VAL A 105 -20.74 -24.63 21.82
C VAL A 105 -20.12 -23.25 22.09
N ARG A 106 -20.51 -22.63 23.21
CA ARG A 106 -19.97 -21.33 23.65
C ARG A 106 -19.06 -21.41 24.87
N ALA A 107 -18.96 -22.58 25.49
CA ALA A 107 -18.05 -22.88 26.59
C ALA A 107 -17.58 -24.33 26.51
N VAL A 108 -16.35 -24.57 26.93
CA VAL A 108 -15.72 -25.90 26.95
C VAL A 108 -14.82 -26.05 28.17
N ARG A 109 -14.70 -27.29 28.64
CA ARG A 109 -13.60 -27.72 29.50
C ARG A 109 -12.50 -28.31 28.62
N ILE A 110 -11.26 -27.95 28.91
CA ILE A 110 -10.07 -28.36 28.19
C ILE A 110 -9.26 -29.27 29.10
N HIS A 111 -8.74 -30.35 28.53
CA HIS A 111 -7.71 -31.20 29.13
C HIS A 111 -6.60 -31.42 28.11
N THR A 112 -5.37 -31.16 28.52
CA THR A 112 -4.18 -31.38 27.71
C THR A 112 -3.29 -32.42 28.37
N VAL A 113 -2.77 -33.34 27.55
CA VAL A 113 -1.92 -34.44 28.00
C VAL A 113 -0.67 -34.50 27.13
N PRO A 114 0.55 -34.54 27.72
CA PRO A 114 1.77 -34.72 26.95
C PRO A 114 1.78 -36.10 26.27
N GLY A 115 2.26 -36.15 25.02
CA GLY A 115 2.36 -37.38 24.24
C GLY A 115 3.60 -37.41 23.37
N GLU A 116 3.82 -38.53 22.68
CA GLU A 116 4.97 -38.69 21.79
C GLU A 116 4.89 -37.69 20.62
N GLY A 117 5.83 -36.74 20.57
CA GLY A 117 5.91 -35.74 19.50
C GLY A 117 4.97 -34.53 19.64
N GLY A 118 4.26 -34.37 20.76
CA GLY A 118 3.39 -33.20 20.98
C GLY A 118 2.45 -33.31 22.19
N VAL A 119 1.38 -32.53 22.19
CA VAL A 119 0.35 -32.51 23.25
C VAL A 119 -1.00 -32.92 22.67
N SER A 120 -1.70 -33.87 23.27
CA SER A 120 -3.09 -34.17 22.89
C SER A 120 -4.06 -33.23 23.60
N LEU A 121 -5.14 -32.83 22.94
CA LEU A 121 -6.18 -31.99 23.53
C LEU A 121 -7.54 -32.69 23.49
N ALA A 122 -8.27 -32.64 24.60
CA ALA A 122 -9.67 -33.01 24.70
C ALA A 122 -10.49 -31.82 25.18
N LEU A 123 -11.53 -31.48 24.42
CA LEU A 123 -12.50 -30.45 24.76
C LEU A 123 -13.83 -31.14 25.04
N THR A 124 -14.44 -30.85 26.19
CA THR A 124 -15.75 -31.38 26.59
C THR A 124 -16.72 -30.26 26.95
N GLY A 125 -18.01 -30.55 26.89
CA GLY A 125 -19.06 -29.67 27.42
C GLY A 125 -19.07 -29.61 28.94
N ASP A 126 -19.98 -28.81 29.48
CA ASP A 126 -20.31 -28.76 30.92
C ASP A 126 -20.96 -30.07 31.39
N ASP A 127 -21.73 -30.71 30.51
CA ASP A 127 -22.30 -32.05 30.62
C ASP A 127 -21.26 -33.20 30.60
N GLY A 128 -20.00 -32.90 30.28
CA GLY A 128 -18.92 -33.88 30.19
C GLY A 128 -18.85 -34.63 28.85
N GLU A 129 -19.75 -34.33 27.91
CA GLU A 129 -19.75 -34.95 26.58
C GLU A 129 -18.63 -34.35 25.70
N PRO A 130 -18.04 -35.15 24.79
CA PRO A 130 -16.95 -34.68 23.95
C PRO A 130 -17.44 -33.62 22.94
N VAL A 131 -16.69 -32.53 22.84
CA VAL A 131 -16.90 -31.44 21.87
C VAL A 131 -15.89 -31.56 20.73
N ALA A 132 -14.60 -31.65 21.05
CA ALA A 132 -13.54 -31.79 20.06
C ALA A 132 -12.34 -32.52 20.66
N THR A 133 -11.59 -33.21 19.81
CA THR A 133 -10.34 -33.88 20.19
C THR A 133 -9.27 -33.58 19.16
N VAL A 134 -8.05 -33.35 19.63
CA VAL A 134 -6.84 -33.22 18.83
C VAL A 134 -5.88 -34.30 19.27
N GLY A 135 -5.57 -35.23 18.37
CA GLY A 135 -4.64 -36.33 18.66
C GLY A 135 -3.23 -35.86 18.99
N THR A 136 -2.69 -34.87 18.26
CA THR A 136 -1.37 -34.30 18.56
C THR A 136 -1.27 -32.85 18.11
N LEU A 137 -0.87 -31.97 19.03
CA LEU A 137 -0.38 -30.63 18.77
C LEU A 137 1.15 -30.63 18.82
N VAL A 138 1.76 -30.45 17.65
CA VAL A 138 3.20 -30.22 17.53
C VAL A 138 3.48 -28.77 17.88
N ARG A 139 4.39 -28.55 18.83
CA ARG A 139 4.87 -27.23 19.25
C ARG A 139 6.30 -27.03 18.77
N ARG A 140 6.67 -25.79 18.43
CA ARG A 140 8.05 -25.43 18.07
C ARG A 140 8.56 -24.30 18.93
N ALA A 141 9.80 -24.42 19.39
CA ALA A 141 10.49 -23.33 20.07
C ALA A 141 10.87 -22.25 19.05
N VAL A 142 10.66 -21.00 19.45
CA VAL A 142 11.04 -19.79 18.72
C VAL A 142 11.93 -18.97 19.64
N THR A 143 13.05 -18.49 19.12
CA THR A 143 13.96 -17.60 19.86
C THR A 143 13.41 -16.17 19.90
N ALA A 144 13.79 -15.37 20.91
CA ALA A 144 13.44 -13.95 20.95
C ALA A 144 13.89 -13.22 19.67
N ASP A 145 15.07 -13.56 19.15
CA ASP A 145 15.60 -13.04 17.87
C ASP A 145 14.72 -13.42 16.66
N GLN A 146 14.01 -14.55 16.69
CA GLN A 146 13.09 -14.96 15.63
C GLN A 146 11.70 -14.30 15.74
N LEU A 147 11.27 -13.96 16.96
CA LEU A 147 10.09 -13.12 17.21
C LEU A 147 10.36 -11.67 16.79
N ASP A 148 11.55 -11.16 17.10
CA ASP A 148 12.06 -9.89 16.58
C ASP A 148 12.25 -9.95 15.07
N ALA A 149 12.72 -11.06 14.49
CA ALA A 149 12.80 -11.23 13.03
C ALA A 149 11.41 -11.31 12.37
N ALA A 150 10.40 -11.82 13.06
CA ALA A 150 9.01 -11.80 12.61
C ALA A 150 8.40 -10.38 12.72
N ALA A 151 8.78 -9.61 13.74
CA ALA A 151 8.50 -8.17 13.83
C ALA A 151 9.31 -7.35 12.79
N GLN A 152 10.49 -7.82 12.38
CA GLN A 152 11.30 -7.27 11.27
C GLN A 152 10.71 -7.62 9.88
N ARG A 153 9.71 -8.51 9.79
CA ARG A 153 8.91 -8.67 8.54
C ARG A 153 7.96 -7.51 8.31
N THR A 154 7.74 -6.66 9.31
CA THR A 154 7.22 -5.30 9.14
C THR A 154 8.38 -4.40 8.77
N GLN A 155 8.39 -3.87 7.55
CA GLN A 155 9.58 -3.29 6.94
C GLN A 155 9.43 -1.78 6.83
N LEU A 156 10.47 -1.06 7.26
CA LEU A 156 10.72 0.28 6.74
C LEU A 156 11.46 0.10 5.42
N LEU A 157 10.81 0.51 4.34
CA LEU A 157 11.45 0.59 3.02
C LEU A 157 11.91 2.02 2.76
N ARG A 158 12.88 2.17 1.87
CA ARG A 158 13.32 3.45 1.33
C ARG A 158 13.55 3.33 -0.17
N VAL A 159 13.48 4.45 -0.89
CA VAL A 159 13.86 4.48 -2.30
C VAL A 159 15.38 4.52 -2.39
N ALA A 160 15.95 3.60 -3.17
CA ALA A 160 17.34 3.61 -3.58
C ALA A 160 17.43 3.80 -5.09
N TRP A 161 18.20 4.79 -5.51
CA TRP A 161 18.49 5.04 -6.92
C TRP A 161 19.73 4.26 -7.33
N LYS A 162 19.55 3.28 -8.21
CA LYS A 162 20.62 2.36 -8.65
C LYS A 162 21.04 2.69 -10.08
N SER A 163 22.31 2.48 -10.41
CA SER A 163 22.80 2.69 -11.78
C SER A 163 22.13 1.75 -12.78
N VAL A 164 21.80 2.29 -13.95
CA VAL A 164 21.35 1.51 -15.10
C VAL A 164 22.58 1.03 -15.87
N VAL A 165 22.65 -0.27 -16.16
CA VAL A 165 23.69 -0.81 -17.05
C VAL A 165 23.28 -0.51 -18.48
N GLN A 166 24.04 0.34 -19.17
CA GLN A 166 23.78 0.69 -20.57
C GLN A 166 23.91 -0.56 -21.46
N GLN A 167 22.85 -0.90 -22.19
CA GLN A 167 22.92 -1.82 -23.31
C GLN A 167 23.44 -1.06 -24.55
N PRO A 168 24.26 -1.69 -25.43
CA PRO A 168 24.66 -1.08 -26.69
C PRO A 168 23.45 -0.66 -27.54
N ASP A 169 23.54 0.51 -28.17
CA ASP A 169 22.46 1.23 -28.85
C ASP A 169 21.57 0.39 -29.81
N HIS A 170 20.27 0.37 -29.54
CA HIS A 170 19.21 0.07 -30.52
C HIS A 170 18.38 1.32 -30.90
N ALA A 171 18.67 2.48 -30.31
CA ALA A 171 17.80 3.66 -30.39
C ALA A 171 18.07 4.61 -31.58
N ASP A 172 18.89 4.22 -32.55
CA ASP A 172 19.33 5.09 -33.65
C ASP A 172 18.29 5.35 -34.75
N GLN A 173 17.09 4.75 -34.67
CA GLN A 173 16.07 4.84 -35.74
C GLN A 173 14.71 5.43 -35.32
N LEU A 174 14.55 5.87 -34.06
CA LEU A 174 13.27 6.42 -33.60
C LEU A 174 13.03 7.84 -34.13
N HIS A 175 11.79 8.16 -34.48
CA HIS A 175 11.32 9.50 -34.81
C HIS A 175 10.95 10.26 -33.51
N TRP A 176 11.59 11.40 -33.28
CA TRP A 176 11.42 12.19 -32.06
C TRP A 176 10.68 13.51 -32.32
N GLY A 177 9.72 13.80 -31.45
CA GLY A 177 9.03 15.07 -31.35
C GLY A 177 9.28 15.76 -30.01
N PHE A 178 9.27 17.08 -30.00
CA PHE A 178 9.23 17.91 -28.81
C PHE A 178 7.88 18.65 -28.76
N LEU A 179 7.18 18.54 -27.64
CA LEU A 179 5.85 19.08 -27.44
C LEU A 179 5.90 20.29 -26.49
N GLY A 180 5.30 21.39 -26.93
CA GLY A 180 5.17 22.61 -26.14
C GLY A 180 6.39 23.52 -26.22
N THR A 181 6.52 24.39 -25.22
CA THR A 181 7.65 25.31 -25.07
C THR A 181 8.73 24.66 -24.24
N ASP A 182 9.99 24.84 -24.62
CA ASP A 182 11.13 24.43 -23.82
C ASP A 182 11.29 25.32 -22.60
N ARG A 183 10.77 24.86 -21.46
CA ARG A 183 10.77 25.62 -20.20
C ARG A 183 12.02 25.41 -19.35
N ILE A 184 12.75 24.33 -19.60
CA ILE A 184 13.92 23.92 -18.80
C ILE A 184 15.23 24.01 -19.59
N GLY A 185 15.21 24.38 -20.87
CA GLY A 185 16.42 24.51 -21.70
C GLY A 185 16.90 23.19 -22.33
N LEU A 186 16.00 22.22 -22.48
CA LEU A 186 16.28 20.87 -22.98
C LEU A 186 16.60 20.85 -24.49
N THR A 187 15.97 21.71 -25.29
CA THR A 187 16.09 21.70 -26.76
C THR A 187 17.51 21.99 -27.23
N GLY A 188 18.28 22.79 -26.49
CA GLY A 188 19.70 23.02 -26.77
C GLY A 188 20.52 21.74 -26.63
N ALA A 189 20.28 20.96 -25.57
CA ALA A 189 20.93 19.68 -25.34
C ALA A 189 20.53 18.64 -26.41
N LEU A 190 19.24 18.58 -26.77
CA LEU A 190 18.74 17.66 -27.79
C LEU A 190 19.33 17.97 -29.17
N LYS A 191 19.43 19.25 -29.58
CA LYS A 191 20.09 19.65 -30.83
C LYS A 191 21.56 19.22 -30.88
N ALA A 192 22.26 19.23 -29.74
CA ALA A 192 23.65 18.81 -29.65
C ALA A 192 23.85 17.31 -29.90
N THR A 193 22.80 16.49 -29.78
CA THR A 193 22.87 15.04 -30.05
C THR A 193 22.93 14.67 -31.53
N ARG A 194 22.90 15.67 -32.45
CA ARG A 194 22.90 15.51 -33.92
C ARG A 194 21.73 14.67 -34.47
N ARG A 195 20.65 14.51 -33.70
CA ARG A 195 19.40 13.88 -34.12
C ARG A 195 18.38 14.94 -34.54
N SER A 196 17.48 14.55 -35.45
CA SER A 196 16.36 15.40 -35.89
C SER A 196 15.24 15.32 -34.85
N PHE A 197 14.73 16.47 -34.43
CA PHE A 197 13.59 16.59 -33.52
C PHE A 197 12.58 17.54 -34.14
N ASP A 198 11.38 17.04 -34.40
CA ASP A 198 10.28 17.91 -34.80
C ASP A 198 9.74 18.66 -33.58
N SER A 199 9.29 19.89 -33.77
CA SER A 199 8.76 20.72 -32.68
C SER A 199 7.28 20.99 -32.92
N TYR A 200 6.45 20.64 -31.94
CA TYR A 200 5.00 20.83 -31.99
C TYR A 200 4.59 21.76 -30.84
N PRO A 201 4.02 22.95 -31.11
CA PRO A 201 3.65 23.88 -30.05
C PRO A 201 2.59 23.37 -29.07
N SER A 202 1.74 22.42 -29.50
CA SER A 202 0.69 21.80 -28.68
C SER A 202 0.24 20.46 -29.28
N LEU A 203 -0.54 19.67 -28.53
CA LEU A 203 -1.13 18.44 -29.06
C LEU A 203 -2.09 18.72 -30.23
N ARG A 204 -2.73 19.89 -30.24
CA ARG A 204 -3.60 20.32 -31.35
C ARG A 204 -2.81 20.55 -32.64
N GLU A 205 -1.62 21.13 -32.54
CA GLU A 205 -0.75 21.32 -33.71
C GLU A 205 -0.19 19.98 -34.20
N LEU A 206 0.19 19.09 -33.28
CA LEU A 206 0.54 17.71 -33.61
C LEU A 206 -0.61 17.01 -34.34
N ASP A 207 -1.83 17.10 -33.84
CA ASP A 207 -3.03 16.55 -34.51
C ASP A 207 -3.19 17.09 -35.94
N SER A 208 -3.01 18.40 -36.14
CA SER A 208 -3.12 19.05 -37.45
C SER A 208 -2.11 18.47 -38.46
N VAL A 209 -0.83 18.40 -38.10
CA VAL A 209 0.22 17.91 -39.01
C VAL A 209 0.12 16.40 -39.26
N LEU A 210 -0.40 15.63 -38.29
CA LEU A 210 -0.70 14.20 -38.49
C LEU A 210 -1.86 14.00 -39.48
N ARG A 211 -2.87 14.88 -39.48
CA ARG A 211 -3.95 14.85 -40.49
C ARG A 211 -3.47 15.22 -41.89
N GLU A 212 -2.41 16.02 -41.97
CA GLU A 212 -1.75 16.38 -43.24
C GLU A 212 -0.82 15.28 -43.78
N GLY A 213 -0.70 14.15 -43.08
CA GLY A 213 0.04 12.96 -43.54
C GLY A 213 1.49 12.86 -43.05
N THR A 214 1.87 13.68 -42.06
CA THR A 214 3.17 13.54 -41.39
C THR A 214 3.25 12.21 -40.64
N SER A 215 4.43 11.59 -40.56
CA SER A 215 4.63 10.37 -39.77
C SER A 215 4.40 10.65 -38.27
N VAL A 216 3.81 9.67 -37.59
CA VAL A 216 3.61 9.74 -36.13
C VAL A 216 4.96 9.59 -35.42
N PRO A 217 5.35 10.50 -34.51
CA PRO A 217 6.58 10.34 -33.74
C PRO A 217 6.53 9.10 -32.83
N ASP A 218 7.62 8.34 -32.78
CA ASP A 218 7.76 7.20 -31.86
C ASP A 218 7.89 7.68 -30.41
N VAL A 219 8.55 8.82 -30.21
CA VAL A 219 8.81 9.41 -28.91
C VAL A 219 8.47 10.89 -28.93
N VAL A 220 7.63 11.34 -28.00
CA VAL A 220 7.29 12.75 -27.82
C VAL A 220 7.78 13.20 -26.46
N VAL A 221 8.63 14.23 -26.43
CA VAL A 221 9.23 14.78 -25.22
C VAL A 221 8.50 16.04 -24.81
N VAL A 222 8.21 16.18 -23.51
CA VAL A 222 7.56 17.37 -22.93
C VAL A 222 8.24 17.74 -21.62
N SER A 223 8.47 19.04 -21.38
CA SER A 223 8.92 19.54 -20.07
C SER A 223 7.73 19.63 -19.11
N CYS A 224 7.85 19.06 -17.92
CA CYS A 224 6.74 18.91 -16.96
C CYS A 224 6.31 20.23 -16.31
N THR A 225 7.27 21.11 -16.06
CA THR A 225 7.17 22.23 -15.10
C THR A 225 8.05 23.41 -15.53
N ASP A 226 7.74 24.58 -14.98
CA ASP A 226 8.65 25.72 -14.85
C ASP A 226 8.86 25.99 -13.35
N GLU A 227 9.94 26.69 -12.99
CA GLU A 227 10.34 26.92 -11.58
C GLU A 227 9.27 27.63 -10.73
N ASP A 228 8.29 28.30 -11.36
CA ASP A 228 7.28 29.13 -10.67
C ASP A 228 5.86 28.53 -10.68
N SER A 229 5.65 27.36 -11.28
CA SER A 229 4.30 26.79 -11.38
C SER A 229 3.78 26.36 -10.01
N PRO A 230 2.57 26.80 -9.59
CA PRO A 230 1.92 26.24 -8.43
C PRO A 230 1.67 24.73 -8.62
N VAL A 231 1.92 23.93 -7.58
CA VAL A 231 1.79 22.46 -7.59
C VAL A 231 0.46 22.00 -8.20
N ARG A 232 -0.64 22.63 -7.77
CA ARG A 232 -1.99 22.35 -8.28
C ARG A 232 -2.10 22.53 -9.79
N SER A 233 -1.59 23.65 -10.31
CA SER A 233 -1.65 23.96 -11.73
C SER A 233 -0.78 23.02 -12.56
N ALA A 234 0.39 22.62 -12.05
CA ALA A 234 1.24 21.63 -12.71
C ALA A 234 0.55 20.27 -12.82
N ALA A 235 -0.03 19.77 -11.72
CA ALA A 235 -0.75 18.50 -11.70
C ALA A 235 -1.98 18.50 -12.63
N GLN A 236 -2.76 19.59 -12.67
CA GLN A 236 -3.90 19.72 -13.57
C GLN A 236 -3.49 19.72 -15.05
N ARG A 237 -2.40 20.42 -15.41
CA ARG A 237 -1.89 20.42 -16.78
C ARG A 237 -1.36 19.05 -17.19
N ALA A 238 -0.64 18.37 -16.31
CA ALA A 238 -0.19 17.00 -16.55
C ALA A 238 -1.38 16.05 -16.77
N LEU A 239 -2.43 16.16 -15.96
CA LEU A 239 -3.65 15.38 -16.13
C LEU A 239 -4.31 15.61 -17.50
N MET A 240 -4.51 16.87 -17.89
CA MET A 240 -5.09 17.20 -19.20
C MET A 240 -4.23 16.66 -20.35
N LEU A 241 -2.91 16.83 -20.27
CA LEU A 241 -1.97 16.32 -21.26
C LEU A 241 -2.07 14.79 -21.41
N VAL A 242 -2.09 14.08 -20.28
CA VAL A 242 -2.22 12.61 -20.27
C VAL A 242 -3.56 12.18 -20.86
N GLN A 243 -4.66 12.85 -20.51
CA GLN A 243 -5.98 12.53 -21.04
C GLN A 243 -6.07 12.77 -22.56
N GLU A 244 -5.59 13.91 -23.04
CA GLU A 244 -5.55 14.22 -24.47
C GLU A 244 -4.64 13.25 -25.24
N TRP A 245 -3.49 12.88 -24.68
CA TRP A 245 -2.57 11.91 -25.27
C TRP A 245 -3.18 10.50 -25.38
N LEU A 246 -3.93 10.07 -24.37
CA LEU A 246 -4.57 8.76 -24.34
C LEU A 246 -5.79 8.68 -25.25
N ALA A 247 -6.45 9.81 -25.52
CA ALA A 247 -7.64 9.88 -26.37
C ALA A 247 -7.33 9.75 -27.88
N ASP A 248 -6.07 9.90 -28.30
CA ASP A 248 -5.67 9.79 -29.71
C ASP A 248 -5.08 8.41 -30.03
N ASP A 249 -5.87 7.57 -30.70
CA ASP A 249 -5.48 6.20 -31.10
C ASP A 249 -4.25 6.16 -32.02
N ARG A 250 -3.96 7.23 -32.77
CA ARG A 250 -2.77 7.30 -33.63
C ARG A 250 -1.49 7.28 -32.79
N LEU A 251 -1.55 7.83 -31.58
CA LEU A 251 -0.44 7.91 -30.62
C LEU A 251 -0.33 6.66 -29.75
N ALA A 252 -1.14 5.62 -29.98
CA ALA A 252 -1.12 4.39 -29.19
C ALA A 252 0.20 3.61 -29.29
N LYS A 253 1.02 3.84 -30.32
CA LYS A 253 2.38 3.28 -30.47
C LYS A 253 3.48 4.21 -29.91
N SER A 254 3.14 5.47 -29.67
CA SER A 254 4.08 6.49 -29.25
C SER A 254 4.28 6.47 -27.74
N ARG A 255 5.47 6.86 -27.30
CA ARG A 255 5.82 7.07 -25.88
C ARG A 255 5.87 8.55 -25.57
N LEU A 256 5.18 8.97 -24.51
CA LEU A 256 5.29 10.33 -23.98
C LEU A 256 6.34 10.37 -22.88
N VAL A 257 7.40 11.16 -23.09
CA VAL A 257 8.53 11.31 -22.17
C VAL A 257 8.40 12.65 -21.46
N LEU A 258 8.13 12.57 -20.17
CA LEU A 258 7.95 13.70 -19.27
C LEU A 258 9.29 14.00 -18.61
N VAL A 259 9.85 15.18 -18.91
CA VAL A 259 11.15 15.62 -18.40
C VAL A 259 10.99 16.69 -17.33
N SER A 260 11.55 16.46 -16.15
CA SER A 260 11.61 17.43 -15.04
C SER A 260 13.07 17.75 -14.69
N SER A 261 13.28 18.79 -13.88
CA SER A 261 14.60 19.16 -13.37
C SER A 261 14.51 19.43 -11.87
N GLY A 262 15.10 18.56 -11.05
CA GLY A 262 15.07 18.71 -9.59
C GLY A 262 13.74 18.30 -8.93
N ALA A 263 12.97 17.41 -9.57
CA ALA A 263 11.69 16.92 -9.04
C ALA A 263 11.83 15.69 -8.14
N VAL A 264 12.96 14.97 -8.22
CA VAL A 264 13.22 13.76 -7.43
C VAL A 264 14.59 13.79 -6.79
N ALA A 265 14.70 13.31 -5.55
CA ALA A 265 15.99 13.22 -4.86
C ALA A 265 16.65 11.89 -5.23
N ALA A 266 17.58 11.92 -6.18
CA ALA A 266 18.36 10.74 -6.56
C ALA A 266 19.50 10.46 -5.56
N ARG A 267 19.90 11.48 -4.80
CA ARG A 267 20.90 11.44 -3.73
C ARG A 267 20.37 12.16 -2.49
N ALA A 268 20.87 11.80 -1.31
CA ALA A 268 20.36 12.32 -0.04
C ALA A 268 20.54 13.83 0.14
N GLU A 269 21.59 14.41 -0.44
CA GLU A 269 21.95 15.83 -0.30
C GLU A 269 21.38 16.71 -1.42
N GLU A 270 20.63 16.13 -2.37
CA GLU A 270 20.05 16.89 -3.47
C GLU A 270 18.91 17.77 -2.99
N ASP A 271 19.01 19.06 -3.28
CA ASP A 271 17.91 20.00 -3.08
C ASP A 271 16.87 19.82 -4.20
N LEU A 272 15.60 19.78 -3.79
CA LEU A 272 14.48 19.67 -4.71
C LEU A 272 13.89 21.05 -4.92
N SER A 273 14.33 21.69 -6.00
CA SER A 273 13.82 22.98 -6.46
C SER A 273 12.45 22.86 -7.13
N ASP A 274 12.08 21.68 -7.64
CA ASP A 274 10.83 21.46 -8.40
C ASP A 274 9.83 20.56 -7.65
N VAL A 275 9.26 21.10 -6.55
CA VAL A 275 8.20 20.43 -5.78
C VAL A 275 6.96 20.16 -6.65
N SER A 276 6.69 21.01 -7.64
CA SER A 276 5.59 20.85 -8.60
C SER A 276 5.80 19.65 -9.52
N GLY A 277 7.03 19.40 -9.94
CA GLY A 277 7.42 18.22 -10.72
C GLY A 277 7.18 16.93 -9.95
N ALA A 278 7.37 16.93 -8.62
CA ALA A 278 7.07 15.76 -7.80
C ALA A 278 5.58 15.35 -7.88
N ALA A 279 4.66 16.32 -7.97
CA ALA A 279 3.24 16.03 -8.18
C ALA A 279 2.98 15.37 -9.53
N VAL A 280 3.64 15.85 -10.59
CA VAL A 280 3.57 15.25 -11.94
C VAL A 280 4.11 13.83 -11.91
N TRP A 281 5.25 13.59 -11.27
CA TRP A 281 5.81 12.26 -11.08
C TRP A 281 4.83 11.31 -10.38
N GLY A 282 4.26 11.73 -9.25
CA GLY A 282 3.26 10.93 -8.54
C GLY A 282 2.04 10.59 -9.41
N LEU A 283 1.51 11.57 -10.15
CA LEU A 283 0.39 11.38 -11.08
C LEU A 283 0.72 10.33 -12.15
N LEU A 284 1.88 10.48 -12.78
CA LEU A 284 2.31 9.64 -13.89
C LEU A 284 2.71 8.23 -13.45
N ARG A 285 3.17 8.03 -12.21
CA ARG A 285 3.38 6.69 -11.65
C ARG A 285 2.10 5.87 -11.67
N SER A 286 0.97 6.46 -11.28
CA SER A 286 -0.33 5.79 -11.38
C SER A 286 -0.78 5.62 -12.83
N ALA A 287 -0.53 6.60 -13.70
CA ALA A 287 -0.80 6.47 -15.13
C ALA A 287 0.04 5.36 -15.80
N GLN A 288 1.26 5.11 -15.34
CA GLN A 288 2.12 4.00 -15.77
C GLN A 288 1.54 2.64 -15.35
N SER A 289 0.93 2.56 -14.17
CA SER A 289 0.21 1.36 -13.73
C SER A 289 -1.07 1.10 -14.56
N GLU A 290 -1.76 2.16 -14.99
CA GLU A 290 -2.96 2.08 -15.83
C GLU A 290 -2.64 1.82 -17.31
N HIS A 291 -1.54 2.37 -17.81
CA HIS A 291 -1.12 2.30 -19.20
C HIS A 291 0.37 1.97 -19.34
N PRO A 292 0.79 0.72 -19.08
CA PRO A 292 2.18 0.31 -19.14
C PRO A 292 2.86 0.65 -20.47
N GLY A 293 4.08 1.16 -20.42
CA GLY A 293 4.89 1.49 -21.60
C GLY A 293 4.49 2.77 -22.35
N ARG A 294 3.37 3.43 -22.01
CA ARG A 294 2.94 4.68 -22.67
C ARG A 294 3.69 5.93 -22.18
N PHE A 295 4.22 5.90 -20.96
CA PHE A 295 4.84 7.06 -20.30
C PHE A 295 6.22 6.73 -19.75
N VAL A 296 7.17 7.64 -19.93
CA VAL A 296 8.52 7.57 -19.33
C VAL A 296 8.76 8.86 -18.56
N LEU A 297 9.22 8.75 -17.31
CA LEU A 297 9.58 9.87 -16.46
C LEU A 297 11.11 10.00 -16.40
N VAL A 298 11.61 11.20 -16.72
CA VAL A 298 13.04 11.50 -16.68
C VAL A 298 13.27 12.79 -15.90
N ASP A 299 14.09 12.73 -14.85
CA ASP A 299 14.49 13.92 -14.10
C ASP A 299 15.97 14.18 -14.32
N VAL A 300 16.35 15.41 -14.66
CA VAL A 300 17.74 15.80 -14.92
C VAL A 300 18.24 16.77 -13.85
N ASP A 301 19.53 16.73 -13.51
CA ASP A 301 20.15 17.76 -12.65
C ASP A 301 20.54 19.03 -13.43
N ASP A 302 20.95 18.86 -14.69
CA ASP A 302 21.31 19.94 -15.59
C ASP A 302 20.72 19.68 -16.98
N PRO A 303 19.66 20.39 -17.38
CA PRO A 303 19.04 20.23 -18.70
C PRO A 303 20.00 20.41 -19.87
N GLY A 304 21.04 21.23 -19.76
CA GLY A 304 22.00 21.50 -20.84
C GLY A 304 23.01 20.37 -21.09
N ASN A 305 23.48 19.74 -20.00
CA ASN A 305 24.46 18.65 -20.07
C ASN A 305 23.81 17.28 -19.93
N SER A 306 23.06 17.03 -18.86
CA SER A 306 22.38 15.76 -18.61
C SER A 306 21.22 15.51 -19.57
N GLY A 307 20.62 16.55 -20.15
CA GLY A 307 19.63 16.41 -21.22
C GLY A 307 20.13 15.63 -22.45
N ARG A 308 21.45 15.57 -22.68
CA ARG A 308 22.05 14.78 -23.77
C ARG A 308 21.90 13.28 -23.57
N ALA A 309 21.72 12.82 -22.33
CA ALA A 309 21.52 11.42 -22.01
C ALA A 309 20.05 10.97 -22.17
N LEU A 310 19.13 11.86 -22.57
CA LEU A 310 17.70 11.53 -22.68
C LEU A 310 17.43 10.35 -23.62
N VAL A 311 18.16 10.26 -24.73
CA VAL A 311 18.06 9.14 -25.66
C VAL A 311 18.42 7.83 -24.96
N ALA A 312 19.57 7.79 -24.29
CA ALA A 312 20.01 6.60 -23.57
C ALA A 312 19.07 6.24 -22.41
N ALA A 313 18.47 7.25 -21.77
CA ALA A 313 17.44 7.06 -20.76
C ALA A 313 16.23 6.32 -21.36
N VAL A 314 15.64 6.83 -22.44
CA VAL A 314 14.48 6.20 -23.09
C VAL A 314 14.81 4.82 -23.67
N ALA A 315 16.05 4.60 -24.11
CA ALA A 315 16.53 3.32 -24.63
C ALA A 315 16.77 2.26 -23.54
N SER A 316 16.81 2.66 -22.26
CA SER A 316 17.03 1.71 -21.15
C SER A 316 15.80 0.86 -20.80
N ASP A 317 14.64 1.19 -21.37
CA ASP A 317 13.32 0.61 -21.07
C ASP A 317 12.90 0.71 -19.59
N GLU A 318 13.62 1.48 -18.77
CA GLU A 318 13.18 1.85 -17.43
C GLU A 318 12.08 2.92 -17.52
N PRO A 319 10.94 2.75 -16.82
CA PRO A 319 9.85 3.71 -16.87
C PRO A 319 10.16 5.03 -16.11
N GLN A 320 11.15 5.01 -15.22
CA GLN A 320 11.49 6.12 -14.34
C GLN A 320 13.00 6.23 -14.19
N ILE A 321 13.54 7.40 -14.50
CA ILE A 321 14.98 7.62 -14.61
C ILE A 321 15.35 8.97 -14.01
N ALA A 322 16.40 9.00 -13.20
CA ALA A 322 17.10 10.23 -12.85
C ALA A 322 18.44 10.25 -13.59
N VAL A 323 18.74 11.35 -14.27
CA VAL A 323 20.04 11.61 -14.89
C VAL A 323 20.78 12.57 -13.99
N ARG A 324 21.94 12.13 -13.48
CA ARG A 324 22.82 12.94 -12.64
C ARG A 324 24.22 12.94 -13.22
N GLN A 325 24.70 14.10 -13.66
CA GLN A 325 26.00 14.24 -14.31
C GLN A 325 26.17 13.26 -15.48
N GLY A 326 25.11 13.07 -16.28
CA GLY A 326 25.05 12.11 -17.39
C GLY A 326 24.89 10.63 -17.00
N ALA A 327 24.96 10.25 -15.73
CA ALA A 327 24.72 8.89 -15.27
C ALA A 327 23.22 8.60 -15.13
N LEU A 328 22.77 7.46 -15.64
CA LEU A 328 21.38 7.00 -15.56
C LEU A 328 21.16 6.22 -14.26
N LEU A 329 20.16 6.64 -13.48
CA LEU A 329 19.76 6.02 -12.23
C LEU A 329 18.27 5.64 -12.28
N ARG A 330 17.93 4.47 -11.75
CA ARG A 330 16.56 3.94 -11.66
C ARG A 330 16.12 3.77 -10.20
N PRO A 331 14.86 4.06 -9.84
CA PRO A 331 14.38 3.93 -8.47
C PRO A 331 14.02 2.47 -8.17
N ARG A 332 14.40 1.99 -6.98
CA ARG A 332 13.96 0.71 -6.41
C ARG A 332 13.66 0.89 -4.93
N LEU A 333 12.59 0.27 -4.44
CA LEU A 333 12.34 0.14 -3.01
C LEU A 333 13.26 -0.94 -2.45
N VAL A 334 13.96 -0.60 -1.37
CA VAL A 334 14.86 -1.50 -0.66
C VAL A 334 14.59 -1.38 0.84
N ARG A 335 14.99 -2.39 1.61
CA ARG A 335 14.91 -2.32 3.07
C ARG A 335 15.79 -1.20 3.60
N SER A 336 15.23 -0.34 4.45
CA SER A 336 16.01 0.63 5.21
C SER A 336 16.74 -0.09 6.35
N PRO A 337 18.01 0.25 6.64
CA PRO A 337 18.70 -0.31 7.80
C PRO A 337 17.95 0.04 9.10
N PRO A 338 18.01 -0.82 10.12
CA PRO A 338 17.38 -0.52 11.40
C PRO A 338 18.02 0.74 12.00
N PRO A 339 17.22 1.72 12.45
CA PRO A 339 17.74 2.93 13.06
C PRO A 339 18.40 2.63 14.40
N LYS A 340 19.33 3.50 14.81
CA LYS A 340 20.08 3.34 16.05
C LYS A 340 19.47 4.22 17.14
N GLY A 341 18.96 3.58 18.19
CA GLY A 341 18.42 4.27 19.36
C GLY A 341 16.94 4.60 19.23
N ARG A 342 16.45 5.41 20.16
CA ARG A 342 15.05 5.80 20.25
C ARG A 342 14.93 7.30 20.43
N LYS A 343 14.17 7.94 19.54
CA LYS A 343 13.75 9.33 19.71
C LYS A 343 12.40 9.39 20.43
N SER A 344 12.30 10.26 21.44
CA SER A 344 11.01 10.59 22.05
C SER A 344 10.61 12.01 21.68
N LEU A 345 9.35 12.19 21.29
CA LEU A 345 8.76 13.52 21.16
C LEU A 345 8.40 14.03 22.55
N THR A 346 8.46 15.34 22.73
CA THR A 346 8.19 16.05 23.99
C THR A 346 7.47 17.36 23.68
N GLY A 347 7.00 18.09 24.68
CA GLY A 347 6.46 19.45 24.49
C GLY A 347 5.09 19.49 23.81
N THR A 348 4.84 20.53 23.01
CA THR A 348 3.57 20.76 22.30
C THR A 348 3.61 20.15 20.90
N VAL A 349 2.71 19.20 20.62
CA VAL A 349 2.61 18.54 19.31
C VAL A 349 1.32 18.94 18.60
N VAL A 350 1.45 19.45 17.37
CA VAL A 350 0.32 19.81 16.50
C VAL A 350 -0.02 18.63 15.59
N ILE A 351 -1.27 18.19 15.57
CA ILE A 351 -1.76 17.12 14.68
C ILE A 351 -2.86 17.68 13.77
N THR A 352 -2.60 17.76 12.46
CA THR A 352 -3.67 18.09 11.51
C THR A 352 -4.43 16.84 11.08
N GLY A 353 -5.75 16.93 10.94
CA GLY A 353 -6.57 15.73 10.85
C GLY A 353 -6.66 15.02 12.20
N GLY A 354 -6.37 15.72 13.30
CA GLY A 354 -6.24 15.16 14.65
C GLY A 354 -7.51 14.49 15.19
N THR A 355 -8.68 14.82 14.65
CA THR A 355 -9.95 14.18 14.99
C THR A 355 -10.33 13.03 14.05
N GLY A 356 -9.52 12.73 13.03
CA GLY A 356 -9.69 11.57 12.14
C GLY A 356 -9.11 10.29 12.76
N ALA A 357 -9.40 9.12 12.17
CA ALA A 357 -9.01 7.82 12.73
C ALA A 357 -7.52 7.73 13.11
N LEU A 358 -6.60 8.04 12.17
CA LEU A 358 -5.17 8.07 12.44
C LEU A 358 -4.78 9.19 13.41
N GLY A 359 -5.36 10.39 13.28
CA GLY A 359 -5.08 11.50 14.20
C GLY A 359 -5.34 11.14 15.67
N ARG A 360 -6.46 10.46 15.95
CA ARG A 360 -6.81 9.98 17.30
C ARG A 360 -5.90 8.86 17.77
N LEU A 361 -5.56 7.92 16.88
CA LEU A 361 -4.62 6.83 17.17
C LEU A 361 -3.25 7.38 17.59
N PHE A 362 -2.71 8.31 16.80
CA PHE A 362 -1.42 8.93 17.10
C PHE A 362 -1.48 9.87 18.31
N ALA A 363 -2.59 10.58 18.55
CA ALA A 363 -2.77 11.36 19.77
C ALA A 363 -2.58 10.50 21.04
N ARG A 364 -3.23 9.33 21.11
CA ARG A 364 -3.07 8.38 22.22
C ARG A 364 -1.65 7.85 22.34
N HIS A 365 -1.07 7.44 21.21
CA HIS A 365 0.29 6.89 21.18
C HIS A 365 1.33 7.91 21.67
N LEU A 366 1.19 9.17 21.27
CA LEU A 366 2.08 10.25 21.70
C LEU A 366 2.05 10.49 23.21
N VAL A 367 0.88 10.44 23.84
CA VAL A 367 0.76 10.67 25.29
C VAL A 367 1.22 9.46 26.10
N THR A 368 0.97 8.26 25.59
CA THR A 368 1.27 7.01 26.32
C THR A 368 2.72 6.55 26.12
N ARG A 369 3.31 6.76 24.93
CA ARG A 369 4.62 6.23 24.57
C ARG A 369 5.73 7.26 24.48
N HIS A 370 5.37 8.52 24.26
CA HIS A 370 6.29 9.65 24.26
C HIS A 370 5.99 10.58 25.45
N ASP A 371 6.88 11.54 25.74
CA ASP A 371 6.70 12.48 26.85
C ASP A 371 5.97 13.75 26.39
N VAL A 372 4.90 13.55 25.60
CA VAL A 372 4.06 14.63 25.09
C VAL A 372 2.99 14.97 26.13
N LYS A 373 3.00 16.21 26.60
CA LYS A 373 2.07 16.71 27.63
C LYS A 373 1.01 17.67 27.08
N HIS A 374 1.19 18.16 25.85
CA HIS A 374 0.25 19.06 25.21
C HIS A 374 0.05 18.71 23.74
N LEU A 375 -1.18 18.37 23.39
CA LEU A 375 -1.62 18.08 22.03
C LEU A 375 -2.50 19.22 21.51
N VAL A 376 -2.28 19.62 20.26
CA VAL A 376 -3.15 20.56 19.53
C VAL A 376 -3.72 19.82 18.31
N LEU A 377 -4.99 19.46 18.38
CA LEU A 377 -5.68 18.67 17.37
C LEU A 377 -6.45 19.58 16.41
N LEU A 378 -5.88 19.81 15.23
CA LEU A 378 -6.48 20.66 14.20
C LEU A 378 -7.36 19.83 13.27
N SER A 379 -8.61 20.26 13.08
CA SER A 379 -9.50 19.69 12.06
C SER A 379 -10.62 20.64 11.71
N ARG A 380 -11.22 20.51 10.52
CA ARG A 380 -12.34 21.39 10.09
C ARG A 380 -13.53 21.37 11.04
N ARG A 381 -13.87 20.20 11.59
CA ARG A 381 -14.97 20.04 12.56
C ARG A 381 -14.58 20.46 13.97
N GLY A 382 -13.29 20.49 14.30
CA GLY A 382 -12.82 20.88 15.63
C GLY A 382 -13.52 20.10 16.75
N PRO A 383 -13.96 20.79 17.82
CA PRO A 383 -14.70 20.18 18.93
C PRO A 383 -15.98 19.44 18.52
N ASP A 384 -16.60 19.82 17.39
CA ASP A 384 -17.84 19.19 16.90
C ASP A 384 -17.57 17.88 16.14
N ALA A 385 -16.32 17.41 16.06
CA ALA A 385 -16.01 16.14 15.44
C ALA A 385 -16.50 14.96 16.32
N PRO A 386 -17.12 13.92 15.72
CA PRO A 386 -17.52 12.74 16.47
C PRO A 386 -16.35 12.10 17.22
N GLY A 387 -16.50 11.85 18.52
CA GLY A 387 -15.46 11.27 19.37
C GLY A 387 -14.43 12.27 19.90
N ALA A 388 -14.57 13.58 19.63
CA ALA A 388 -13.58 14.58 20.05
C ALA A 388 -13.60 14.85 21.56
N ALA A 389 -14.79 14.96 22.16
CA ALA A 389 -14.92 15.21 23.60
C ALA A 389 -14.41 14.01 24.41
N GLU A 390 -14.73 12.80 23.97
CA GLU A 390 -14.27 11.55 24.57
C GLU A 390 -12.75 11.42 24.49
N LEU A 391 -12.15 11.77 23.34
CA LEU A 391 -10.70 11.77 23.19
C LEU A 391 -10.01 12.78 24.10
N VAL A 392 -10.58 13.97 24.28
CA VAL A 392 -10.02 15.00 25.19
C VAL A 392 -10.04 14.50 26.63
N ALA A 393 -11.16 13.92 27.07
CA ALA A 393 -11.27 13.34 28.42
C ALA A 393 -10.27 12.20 28.63
N GLU A 394 -10.13 11.30 27.65
CA GLU A 394 -9.15 10.21 27.70
C GLU A 394 -7.71 10.73 27.79
N ILE A 395 -7.35 11.76 27.02
CA ILE A 395 -6.01 12.36 27.08
C ILE A 395 -5.75 13.03 28.43
N ASP A 396 -6.76 13.69 29.02
CA ASP A 396 -6.67 14.28 30.36
C ASP A 396 -6.44 13.23 31.44
N GLU A 397 -7.16 12.10 31.39
CA GLU A 397 -6.96 10.95 32.27
C GLU A 397 -5.55 10.34 32.14
N LEU A 398 -4.97 10.38 30.94
CA LEU A 398 -3.59 9.95 30.67
C LEU A 398 -2.53 10.97 31.11
N GLY A 399 -2.95 12.11 31.69
CA GLY A 399 -2.07 13.12 32.27
C GLY A 399 -1.46 14.09 31.25
N ALA A 400 -2.15 14.33 30.12
CA ALA A 400 -1.79 15.33 29.14
C ALA A 400 -2.99 16.22 28.79
N ARG A 401 -2.74 17.39 28.20
CA ARG A 401 -3.77 18.32 27.76
C ARG A 401 -3.98 18.21 26.25
N ALA A 402 -5.24 18.18 25.79
CA ALA A 402 -5.58 18.27 24.38
C ALA A 402 -6.45 19.49 24.06
N ASP A 403 -5.97 20.36 23.16
CA ASP A 403 -6.75 21.45 22.58
C ASP A 403 -7.27 21.05 21.20
N VAL A 404 -8.59 20.98 21.05
CA VAL A 404 -9.22 20.68 19.74
C VAL A 404 -9.66 21.98 19.09
N ILE A 405 -9.07 22.32 17.94
CA ILE A 405 -9.30 23.60 17.26
C ILE A 405 -9.96 23.35 15.90
N ALA A 406 -11.07 24.03 15.65
CA ALA A 406 -11.71 24.08 14.34
C ALA A 406 -10.83 24.90 13.37
N CYS A 407 -10.15 24.22 12.45
CA CYS A 407 -9.22 24.83 11.51
C CYS A 407 -9.15 24.01 10.21
N ASP A 408 -9.28 24.71 9.07
CA ASP A 408 -8.85 24.17 7.77
C ASP A 408 -7.39 24.55 7.55
N ALA A 409 -6.46 23.59 7.69
CA ALA A 409 -5.04 23.85 7.50
C ALA A 409 -4.68 24.27 6.06
N ALA A 410 -5.55 23.98 5.09
CA ALA A 410 -5.42 24.46 3.73
C ALA A 410 -5.89 25.92 3.55
N ASP A 411 -6.48 26.56 4.57
CA ASP A 411 -6.77 27.98 4.59
C ASP A 411 -5.70 28.70 5.44
N ARG A 412 -4.74 29.36 4.77
CA ARG A 412 -3.58 29.98 5.42
C ARG A 412 -3.98 30.96 6.54
N PRO A 413 -4.95 31.87 6.37
CA PRO A 413 -5.38 32.74 7.47
C PRO A 413 -6.02 31.99 8.64
N SER A 414 -6.78 30.91 8.41
CA SER A 414 -7.32 30.07 9.48
C SER A 414 -6.21 29.37 10.26
N LEU A 415 -5.19 28.86 9.56
CA LEU A 415 -4.05 28.20 10.18
C LEU A 415 -3.20 29.18 11.01
N GLU A 416 -2.92 30.38 10.48
CA GLU A 416 -2.22 31.45 11.23
C GLU A 416 -2.94 31.78 12.55
N ARG A 417 -4.29 31.94 12.52
CA ARG A 417 -5.08 32.17 13.73
C ARG A 417 -5.03 31.01 14.72
N ALA A 418 -5.07 29.78 14.23
CA ALA A 418 -4.99 28.59 15.08
C ALA A 418 -3.62 28.46 15.75
N LEU A 419 -2.54 28.79 15.04
CA LEU A 419 -1.17 28.71 15.57
C LEU A 419 -0.80 29.89 16.49
N ALA A 420 -1.40 31.07 16.31
CA ALA A 420 -1.09 32.24 17.14
C ALA A 420 -1.41 32.07 18.63
N GLY A 421 -2.33 31.16 18.98
CA GLY A 421 -2.79 30.93 20.34
C GLY A 421 -2.10 29.79 21.09
N ILE A 422 -1.13 29.10 20.48
CA ILE A 422 -0.50 27.91 21.07
C ILE A 422 1.00 28.15 21.34
N PRO A 423 1.62 27.38 22.26
CA PRO A 423 3.06 27.36 22.40
C PRO A 423 3.74 26.95 21.09
N ALA A 424 4.99 27.39 20.89
CA ALA A 424 5.79 26.98 19.75
C ALA A 424 5.85 25.43 19.69
N PRO A 425 5.42 24.81 18.57
CA PRO A 425 5.33 23.36 18.51
C PRO A 425 6.72 22.74 18.40
N SER A 426 6.98 21.75 19.24
CA SER A 426 8.18 20.89 19.16
C SER A 426 8.03 19.79 18.12
N ALA A 427 6.79 19.45 17.73
CA ALA A 427 6.54 18.58 16.59
C ALA A 427 5.21 18.89 15.87
N VAL A 428 5.18 18.52 14.59
CA VAL A 428 4.01 18.55 13.72
C VAL A 428 3.80 17.15 13.15
N ILE A 429 2.58 16.63 13.26
CA ILE A 429 2.15 15.39 12.59
C ILE A 429 1.00 15.72 11.64
N HIS A 430 1.31 15.70 10.35
CA HIS A 430 0.35 16.01 9.29
C HIS A 430 -0.33 14.72 8.80
N THR A 431 -1.51 14.39 9.34
CA THR A 431 -2.32 13.23 8.94
C THR A 431 -3.55 13.59 8.11
N ALA A 432 -3.74 14.86 7.74
CA ALA A 432 -4.91 15.29 7.00
C ALA A 432 -4.88 14.75 5.58
N GLY A 433 -6.00 14.22 5.10
CA GLY A 433 -6.11 13.66 3.77
C GLY A 433 -7.50 13.10 3.50
N VAL A 434 -7.83 12.98 2.22
CA VAL A 434 -9.05 12.35 1.72
C VAL A 434 -8.72 11.57 0.46
N LEU A 435 -9.54 10.58 0.12
CA LEU A 435 -9.49 9.85 -1.14
C LEU A 435 -10.54 10.38 -2.12
N ALA A 436 -10.26 10.21 -3.40
CA ALA A 436 -11.17 10.52 -4.50
C ALA A 436 -10.73 9.72 -5.73
N ASP A 437 -10.75 8.40 -5.60
CA ASP A 437 -10.17 7.49 -6.57
C ASP A 437 -10.93 7.53 -7.90
N ALA A 438 -10.18 7.58 -8.99
CA ALA A 438 -10.66 7.59 -10.36
C ALA A 438 -9.50 7.24 -11.30
N ALA A 439 -9.78 6.41 -12.33
CA ALA A 439 -8.83 6.16 -13.41
C ALA A 439 -8.42 7.48 -14.09
N VAL A 440 -7.18 7.58 -14.58
CA VAL A 440 -6.62 8.82 -15.14
C VAL A 440 -7.47 9.39 -16.27
N GLY A 441 -8.09 8.54 -17.09
CA GLY A 441 -8.99 8.94 -18.18
C GLY A 441 -10.32 9.58 -17.72
N THR A 442 -10.73 9.37 -16.46
CA THR A 442 -11.99 9.88 -15.90
C THR A 442 -11.79 10.85 -14.73
N LEU A 443 -10.56 10.97 -14.22
CA LEU A 443 -10.23 11.87 -13.12
C LEU A 443 -10.49 13.33 -13.54
N THR A 444 -11.29 14.02 -12.74
CA THR A 444 -11.61 15.43 -12.99
C THR A 444 -10.65 16.36 -12.25
N PRO A 445 -10.45 17.61 -12.72
CA PRO A 445 -9.69 18.62 -11.98
C PRO A 445 -10.21 18.84 -10.55
N ARG A 446 -11.53 18.76 -10.35
CA ARG A 446 -12.16 18.83 -9.02
C ARG A 446 -11.80 17.64 -8.14
N GLY A 447 -11.73 16.43 -8.71
CA GLY A 447 -11.28 15.22 -8.02
C GLY A 447 -9.82 15.30 -7.59
N LEU A 448 -8.97 15.87 -8.44
CA LEU A 448 -7.57 16.17 -8.12
C LEU A 448 -7.46 17.20 -6.98
N ASP A 449 -8.18 18.33 -7.12
CA ASP A 449 -8.20 19.43 -6.14
C ASP A 449 -8.67 19.00 -4.76
N LYS A 450 -9.66 18.11 -4.70
CA LYS A 450 -10.22 17.56 -3.45
C LYS A 450 -9.15 16.84 -2.63
N VAL A 451 -8.22 16.15 -3.28
CA VAL A 451 -7.15 15.37 -2.63
C VAL A 451 -5.93 16.24 -2.32
N LEU A 452 -5.52 17.10 -3.26
CA LEU A 452 -4.37 17.99 -3.07
C LEU A 452 -4.59 18.97 -1.91
N ARG A 453 -5.78 19.59 -1.81
CA ARG A 453 -6.02 20.66 -0.83
C ARG A 453 -5.70 20.28 0.63
N PRO A 454 -6.30 19.24 1.24
CA PRO A 454 -6.04 18.93 2.65
C PRO A 454 -4.67 18.30 2.92
N LYS A 455 -3.94 17.85 1.89
CA LYS A 455 -2.58 17.29 2.02
C LYS A 455 -1.51 18.31 1.65
N VAL A 456 -1.47 18.69 0.39
CA VAL A 456 -0.42 19.53 -0.19
C VAL A 456 -0.50 20.97 0.32
N ASP A 457 -1.62 21.66 0.12
CA ASP A 457 -1.71 23.08 0.51
C ASP A 457 -1.51 23.23 2.03
N ALA A 458 -2.10 22.33 2.81
CA ALA A 458 -1.92 22.28 4.26
C ALA A 458 -0.45 22.07 4.67
N ALA A 459 0.26 21.12 4.05
CA ALA A 459 1.67 20.87 4.33
C ALA A 459 2.57 22.04 3.92
N LEU A 460 2.29 22.69 2.79
CA LEU A 460 3.01 23.88 2.34
C LEU A 460 2.80 25.06 3.30
N HIS A 461 1.56 25.34 3.73
CA HIS A 461 1.30 26.37 4.72
C HIS A 461 1.97 26.07 6.07
N LEU A 462 1.90 24.83 6.56
CA LEU A 462 2.60 24.42 7.77
C LEU A 462 4.12 24.60 7.63
N HIS A 463 4.67 24.28 6.45
CA HIS A 463 6.09 24.46 6.18
C HIS A 463 6.50 25.94 6.19
N GLU A 464 5.69 26.84 5.65
CA GLU A 464 5.94 28.29 5.68
C GLU A 464 5.84 28.86 7.10
N LEU A 465 4.86 28.41 7.89
CA LEU A 465 4.55 28.96 9.21
C LEU A 465 5.41 28.36 10.33
N ILE A 466 5.94 27.14 10.16
CA ILE A 466 6.71 26.41 11.17
C ILE A 466 8.12 26.11 10.62
N ARG A 467 9.02 27.08 10.90
CA ARG A 467 10.43 27.12 10.43
C ARG A 467 11.46 26.89 11.52
N ASP A 468 11.03 26.51 12.72
CA ASP A 468 11.95 26.14 13.81
C ASP A 468 12.77 24.90 13.37
N PRO A 469 14.12 24.98 13.35
CA PRO A 469 14.97 23.86 12.94
C PRO A 469 14.89 22.66 13.89
N ASP A 470 14.46 22.83 15.14
CA ASP A 470 14.34 21.75 16.13
C ASP A 470 12.95 21.08 16.10
N CYS A 471 11.97 21.71 15.44
CA CYS A 471 10.60 21.18 15.34
C CYS A 471 10.54 19.95 14.44
N VAL A 472 10.23 18.78 15.01
CA VAL A 472 10.09 17.52 14.25
C VAL A 472 8.86 17.59 13.36
N PHE A 473 9.04 17.50 12.05
CA PHE A 473 7.96 17.67 11.08
C PHE A 473 7.68 16.36 10.33
N VAL A 474 6.62 15.65 10.72
CA VAL A 474 6.22 14.36 10.14
C VAL A 474 4.99 14.50 9.25
N MET A 475 5.06 14.03 8.01
CA MET A 475 3.97 14.03 7.05
C MET A 475 3.56 12.61 6.71
N PHE A 476 2.26 12.36 6.72
CA PHE A 476 1.72 11.04 6.37
C PHE A 476 1.46 11.00 4.87
N SER A 477 2.39 10.36 4.17
CA SER A 477 2.34 10.05 2.74
C SER A 477 1.75 8.65 2.53
N SER A 478 1.91 8.08 1.35
CA SER A 478 1.51 6.72 1.02
C SER A 478 2.46 6.08 0.02
N VAL A 479 2.62 4.76 0.08
CA VAL A 479 3.36 3.98 -0.91
C VAL A 479 2.83 4.21 -2.35
N ALA A 480 1.57 4.62 -2.52
CA ALA A 480 1.02 5.03 -3.81
C ALA A 480 1.80 6.20 -4.44
N GLY A 481 2.36 7.11 -3.64
CA GLY A 481 3.23 8.20 -4.13
C GLY A 481 4.57 7.69 -4.65
N LEU A 482 5.07 6.55 -4.14
CA LEU A 482 6.35 5.95 -4.50
C LEU A 482 6.25 4.98 -5.68
N ALA A 483 5.24 4.11 -5.67
CA ALA A 483 5.07 3.05 -6.65
C ALA A 483 4.02 3.35 -7.73
N GLY A 484 3.12 4.31 -7.48
CA GLY A 484 1.88 4.45 -8.25
C GLY A 484 0.84 3.42 -7.82
N ASN A 485 -0.43 3.74 -8.06
CA ASN A 485 -1.52 2.77 -7.95
C ASN A 485 -2.62 3.15 -8.94
N ALA A 486 -3.13 2.16 -9.69
CA ALA A 486 -4.17 2.40 -10.68
C ALA A 486 -5.41 3.01 -10.01
N GLY A 487 -5.99 4.05 -10.61
CA GLY A 487 -7.12 4.79 -10.05
C GLY A 487 -6.75 5.82 -8.98
N GLN A 488 -5.47 5.99 -8.64
CA GLN A 488 -5.03 6.87 -7.56
C GLN A 488 -4.04 7.94 -8.03
N ALA A 489 -4.19 8.43 -9.27
CA ALA A 489 -3.32 9.45 -9.85
C ALA A 489 -3.28 10.76 -9.03
N ASN A 490 -4.42 11.22 -8.51
CA ASN A 490 -4.48 12.38 -7.63
C ASN A 490 -3.84 12.15 -6.25
N TYR A 491 -4.05 10.97 -5.67
CA TYR A 491 -3.51 10.61 -4.37
C TYR A 491 -2.00 10.39 -4.43
N ALA A 492 -1.50 9.71 -5.46
CA ALA A 492 -0.08 9.54 -5.71
C ALA A 492 0.62 10.89 -5.93
N ALA A 493 0.01 11.81 -6.71
CA ALA A 493 0.50 13.18 -6.88
C ALA A 493 0.63 13.92 -5.54
N ALA A 494 -0.41 13.88 -4.70
CA ALA A 494 -0.40 14.55 -3.40
C ALA A 494 0.69 14.00 -2.46
N ASN A 495 0.88 12.69 -2.43
CA ASN A 495 1.84 12.03 -1.55
C ASN A 495 3.29 12.26 -2.02
N ALA A 496 3.55 12.24 -3.33
CA ALA A 496 4.87 12.54 -3.89
C ALA A 496 5.34 13.98 -3.55
N VAL A 497 4.41 14.93 -3.42
CA VAL A 497 4.73 16.30 -2.96
C VAL A 497 5.17 16.32 -1.50
N LEU A 498 4.53 15.53 -0.63
CA LEU A 498 4.95 15.42 0.78
C LEU A 498 6.35 14.82 0.89
N ASP A 499 6.65 13.82 0.05
CA ASP A 499 7.96 13.20 -0.04
C ASP A 499 9.03 14.21 -0.47
N ALA A 500 8.74 15.01 -1.51
CA ALA A 500 9.63 16.07 -1.97
C ALA A 500 9.81 17.18 -0.91
N LEU A 501 8.73 17.57 -0.23
CA LEU A 501 8.78 18.57 0.84
C LEU A 501 9.62 18.11 2.03
N ALA A 502 9.61 16.81 2.37
CA ALA A 502 10.47 16.27 3.42
C ALA A 502 11.95 16.41 3.07
N HIS A 503 12.33 16.09 1.83
CA HIS A 503 13.69 16.32 1.32
C HIS A 503 14.05 17.82 1.35
N HIS A 504 13.20 18.67 0.77
CA HIS A 504 13.41 20.12 0.73
C HIS A 504 13.62 20.73 2.12
N ARG A 505 12.86 20.29 3.13
CA ARG A 505 13.05 20.73 4.52
C ARG A 505 14.45 20.36 5.03
N ARG A 506 14.89 19.12 4.82
CA ARG A 506 16.18 18.63 5.32
C ARG A 506 17.37 19.31 4.66
N THR A 507 17.32 19.55 3.34
CA THR A 507 18.39 20.26 2.62
C THR A 507 18.51 21.72 3.07
N HIS A 508 17.41 22.31 3.58
CA HIS A 508 17.37 23.65 4.15
C HIS A 508 17.59 23.70 5.67
N GLY A 509 18.12 22.62 6.27
CA GLY A 509 18.48 22.58 7.70
C GLY A 509 17.29 22.47 8.66
N LEU A 510 16.10 22.14 8.17
CA LEU A 510 14.90 21.89 8.98
C LEU A 510 14.67 20.38 9.14
N GLN A 511 14.06 19.96 10.25
CA GLN A 511 13.57 18.58 10.35
C GLN A 511 12.39 18.37 9.38
N GLY A 512 12.38 17.23 8.69
CA GLY A 512 11.33 16.82 7.78
C GLY A 512 11.38 15.31 7.54
N MET A 513 10.23 14.65 7.70
CA MET A 513 10.07 13.22 7.43
C MET A 513 8.73 12.97 6.76
N SER A 514 8.75 12.27 5.62
CA SER A 514 7.55 11.73 4.98
C SER A 514 7.47 10.22 5.23
N LEU A 515 6.34 9.78 5.77
CA LEU A 515 6.05 8.36 5.99
C LEU A 515 5.06 7.87 4.93
N ALA A 516 5.57 7.19 3.92
CA ALA A 516 4.82 6.60 2.82
C ALA A 516 4.15 5.29 3.26
N TRP A 517 3.07 5.41 4.03
CA TRP A 517 2.37 4.27 4.63
C TRP A 517 1.80 3.30 3.60
N GLY A 518 1.85 2.01 3.93
CA GLY A 518 0.95 1.01 3.38
C GLY A 518 -0.49 1.15 3.90
N LEU A 519 -1.36 0.22 3.52
CA LEU A 519 -2.73 0.20 4.02
C LEU A 519 -2.75 -0.09 5.52
N TRP A 520 -3.56 0.66 6.26
CA TRP A 520 -3.89 0.36 7.65
C TRP A 520 -5.16 -0.47 7.72
N GLU A 521 -5.21 -1.44 8.62
CA GLU A 521 -6.47 -2.05 9.05
C GLU A 521 -7.36 -0.93 9.60
N SER A 522 -8.62 -0.81 9.12
CA SER A 522 -9.48 0.25 9.60
C SER A 522 -10.95 -0.10 9.69
N GLU A 523 -11.51 0.09 10.89
CA GLU A 523 -12.92 0.47 11.06
C GLU A 523 -13.03 2.01 10.95
N GLY A 524 -13.74 2.51 9.93
CA GLY A 524 -14.05 3.94 9.75
C GLY A 524 -12.89 4.86 9.32
N GLY A 525 -11.80 4.33 8.74
CA GLY A 525 -10.68 5.10 8.15
C GLY A 525 -10.71 5.14 6.62
N MET A 526 -9.66 5.69 5.97
CA MET A 526 -9.57 5.73 4.49
C MET A 526 -9.66 4.35 3.81
N GLY A 527 -9.46 3.24 4.54
CA GLY A 527 -9.63 1.87 4.05
C GLY A 527 -10.99 1.22 4.35
N SER A 528 -11.93 1.91 5.00
CA SER A 528 -13.20 1.30 5.44
C SER A 528 -14.19 1.03 4.30
N ASP A 529 -14.09 1.80 3.22
CA ASP A 529 -15.05 1.76 2.11
C ASP A 529 -14.51 0.96 0.90
N LEU A 530 -13.41 0.21 1.07
CA LEU A 530 -12.81 -0.60 0.00
C LEU A 530 -13.75 -1.72 -0.42
N SER A 531 -14.00 -1.81 -1.74
CA SER A 531 -14.78 -2.90 -2.33
C SER A 531 -14.04 -4.24 -2.22
N ALA A 532 -14.75 -5.34 -2.49
CA ALA A 532 -14.12 -6.67 -2.55
C ALA A 532 -13.03 -6.74 -3.65
N ALA A 533 -13.26 -6.06 -4.78
CA ALA A 533 -12.30 -5.94 -5.88
C ALA A 533 -11.03 -5.18 -5.45
N ASP A 534 -11.18 -4.08 -4.70
CA ASP A 534 -10.04 -3.32 -4.17
C ASP A 534 -9.18 -4.17 -3.24
N ARG A 535 -9.82 -4.90 -2.31
CA ARG A 535 -9.10 -5.80 -1.38
C ARG A 535 -8.34 -6.91 -2.11
N ASN A 536 -8.91 -7.46 -3.19
CA ASN A 536 -8.26 -8.53 -3.97
C ASN A 536 -7.12 -7.99 -4.84
N ARG A 537 -7.26 -6.79 -5.42
CA ARG A 537 -6.16 -6.08 -6.09
C ARG A 537 -4.98 -5.86 -5.14
N MET A 538 -5.28 -5.50 -3.90
CA MET A 538 -4.27 -5.27 -2.87
C MET A 538 -3.56 -6.56 -2.42
N LYS A 539 -4.27 -7.69 -2.30
CA LYS A 539 -3.61 -8.99 -2.05
C LYS A 539 -2.57 -9.32 -3.13
N ARG A 540 -2.84 -8.95 -4.39
CA ARG A 540 -1.95 -9.18 -5.54
C ARG A 540 -0.79 -8.19 -5.64
N SER A 541 -0.88 -7.00 -5.04
CA SER A 541 0.20 -6.02 -5.03
C SER A 541 1.33 -6.36 -4.03
N GLY A 542 1.18 -7.45 -3.26
CA GLY A 542 2.12 -7.87 -2.23
C GLY A 542 2.01 -7.08 -0.94
N PHE A 543 1.27 -5.96 -0.88
CA PHE A 543 1.08 -5.18 0.33
C PHE A 543 -0.09 -5.71 1.17
N ALA A 544 0.19 -6.12 2.40
CA ALA A 544 -0.81 -6.52 3.37
C ALA A 544 -1.23 -5.34 4.26
N PRO A 545 -2.45 -5.34 4.81
CA PRO A 545 -2.85 -4.38 5.83
C PRO A 545 -1.92 -4.43 7.06
N LEU A 546 -1.60 -3.25 7.57
CA LEU A 546 -0.89 -3.00 8.82
C LEU A 546 -1.89 -2.91 9.97
N GLY A 547 -1.70 -3.72 11.01
CA GLY A 547 -2.42 -3.54 12.27
C GLY A 547 -1.98 -2.27 12.97
N TYR A 548 -2.82 -1.75 13.87
CA TYR A 548 -2.55 -0.48 14.57
C TYR A 548 -1.24 -0.50 15.36
N ASP A 549 -1.01 -1.54 16.18
CA ASP A 549 0.20 -1.66 17.00
C ASP A 549 1.46 -1.76 16.15
N GLN A 550 1.38 -2.46 15.02
CA GLN A 550 2.47 -2.59 14.05
C GLN A 550 2.81 -1.23 13.42
N GLY A 551 1.79 -0.49 13.00
CA GLY A 551 1.99 0.84 12.42
C GLY A 551 2.57 1.84 13.43
N LEU A 552 2.09 1.83 14.68
CA LEU A 552 2.64 2.65 15.76
C LEU A 552 4.09 2.30 16.09
N ALA A 553 4.43 1.01 16.15
CA ALA A 553 5.81 0.58 16.34
C ALA A 553 6.73 1.04 15.20
N LEU A 554 6.28 0.94 13.95
CA LEU A 554 7.05 1.42 12.81
C LEU A 554 7.23 2.95 12.80
N PHE A 555 6.25 3.71 13.31
CA PHE A 555 6.40 5.15 13.49
C PHE A 555 7.52 5.49 14.48
N ASP A 556 7.55 4.81 15.63
CA ASP A 556 8.60 5.00 16.65
C ASP A 556 10.00 4.71 16.09
N VAL A 557 10.11 3.64 15.31
CA VAL A 557 11.34 3.26 14.63
C VAL A 557 11.72 4.34 13.62
N ALA A 558 10.79 4.77 12.76
CA ALA A 558 11.05 5.76 11.72
C ALA A 558 11.52 7.12 12.28
N LEU A 559 10.99 7.57 13.42
CA LEU A 559 11.41 8.80 14.10
C LEU A 559 12.91 8.83 14.47
N SER A 560 13.54 7.66 14.55
CA SER A 560 14.95 7.51 14.88
C SER A 560 15.84 7.35 13.63
N GLY A 561 15.26 7.40 12.43
CA GLY A 561 15.96 7.26 11.15
C GLY A 561 16.45 8.57 10.56
N ASP A 562 17.45 8.45 9.67
CA ASP A 562 18.08 9.59 8.99
C ASP A 562 17.50 9.84 7.58
N ASP A 563 16.64 8.95 7.07
CA ASP A 563 16.02 9.11 5.75
C ASP A 563 14.93 10.20 5.79
N ALA A 564 14.85 11.02 4.74
CA ALA A 564 13.76 12.00 4.59
C ALA A 564 12.42 11.33 4.28
N VAL A 565 12.46 10.19 3.58
CA VAL A 565 11.29 9.45 3.13
C VAL A 565 11.48 7.98 3.48
N LEU A 566 10.58 7.47 4.32
CA LEU A 566 10.50 6.07 4.70
C LEU A 566 9.12 5.55 4.36
N SER A 567 9.01 4.28 3.98
CA SER A 567 7.75 3.63 3.68
C SER A 567 7.51 2.50 4.68
N PRO A 568 6.71 2.74 5.73
CA PRO A 568 6.31 1.70 6.66
C PRO A 568 5.23 0.84 6.02
N VAL A 569 5.56 -0.42 5.77
CA VAL A 569 4.68 -1.36 5.08
C VAL A 569 4.76 -2.76 5.67
N ARG A 570 3.71 -3.54 5.44
CA ARG A 570 3.74 -5.00 5.59
C ARG A 570 3.75 -5.62 4.21
N LEU A 571 4.88 -6.22 3.85
CA LEU A 571 5.07 -6.83 2.53
C LEU A 571 4.98 -8.35 2.63
N ASN A 572 4.07 -8.94 1.85
CA ASN A 572 4.03 -10.35 1.56
C ASN A 572 4.84 -10.62 0.28
N GLU A 573 6.14 -10.82 0.42
CA GLU A 573 7.06 -11.04 -0.71
C GLU A 573 6.69 -12.28 -1.54
N ALA A 574 6.14 -13.32 -0.91
CA ALA A 574 5.64 -14.49 -1.62
C ALA A 574 4.44 -14.18 -2.53
N GLY A 575 3.73 -13.09 -2.27
CA GLY A 575 2.64 -12.58 -3.11
C GLY A 575 3.09 -11.70 -4.27
N LEU A 576 4.38 -11.32 -4.34
CA LEU A 576 4.95 -10.59 -5.48
C LEU A 576 5.22 -11.58 -6.63
N THR A 577 4.16 -11.96 -7.34
CA THR A 577 4.20 -12.89 -8.48
C THR A 577 3.60 -12.24 -9.73
N GLY A 578 4.06 -12.63 -10.92
CA GLY A 578 3.58 -12.06 -12.19
C GLY A 578 4.28 -10.75 -12.56
N ASP A 579 3.48 -9.75 -12.98
CA ASP A 579 3.93 -8.40 -13.34
C ASP A 579 4.20 -7.58 -12.09
N ILE A 580 5.44 -7.66 -11.62
CA ILE A 580 5.90 -6.90 -10.45
C ILE A 580 6.24 -5.49 -10.92
N PRO A 581 5.69 -4.43 -10.29
CA PRO A 581 6.09 -3.06 -10.58
C PRO A 581 7.62 -2.90 -10.51
N PRO A 582 8.28 -2.25 -11.49
CA PRO A 582 9.74 -2.18 -11.55
C PRO A 582 10.39 -1.69 -10.25
N VAL A 583 9.74 -0.77 -9.54
CA VAL A 583 10.21 -0.26 -8.25
C VAL A 583 10.30 -1.35 -7.15
N LEU A 584 9.52 -2.43 -7.23
CA LEU A 584 9.47 -3.52 -6.25
C LEU A 584 10.34 -4.74 -6.61
N GLU A 585 10.98 -4.75 -7.79
CA GLU A 585 11.74 -5.90 -8.30
C GLU A 585 12.80 -6.43 -7.33
N GLU A 586 13.45 -5.55 -6.56
CA GLU A 586 14.50 -5.91 -5.60
C GLU A 586 13.98 -6.61 -4.35
N LEU A 587 12.67 -6.53 -4.10
CA LEU A 587 12.00 -7.15 -2.96
C LEU A 587 11.34 -8.48 -3.35
N ALA A 588 11.23 -8.77 -4.64
CA ALA A 588 10.65 -10.00 -5.13
C ALA A 588 11.58 -11.20 -4.85
N PRO A 589 11.03 -12.38 -4.52
CA PRO A 589 11.83 -13.59 -4.33
C PRO A 589 12.60 -13.96 -5.61
N ALA A 590 13.83 -14.47 -5.45
CA ALA A 590 14.69 -14.84 -6.57
C ALA A 590 13.98 -15.84 -7.50
N ARG A 591 13.73 -15.43 -8.75
CA ARG A 591 13.00 -16.25 -9.74
C ARG A 591 13.82 -17.49 -10.08
N THR A 592 13.36 -18.67 -9.68
CA THR A 592 13.82 -19.94 -10.28
C THR A 592 13.29 -20.00 -11.72
N GLY A 593 14.15 -19.66 -12.68
CA GLY A 593 14.00 -19.99 -14.11
C GLY A 593 12.75 -19.48 -14.82
N ARG A 594 12.94 -18.51 -15.74
CA ARG A 594 12.02 -18.33 -16.87
C ARG A 594 11.92 -19.65 -17.64
N HIS A 595 10.81 -20.37 -17.48
CA HIS A 595 10.13 -21.04 -18.59
C HIS A 595 8.98 -20.08 -18.95
N GLY A 596 8.89 -19.43 -20.11
CA GLY A 596 9.35 -19.89 -21.41
C GLY A 596 8.31 -20.75 -22.12
N VAL A 597 7.00 -20.54 -21.87
CA VAL A 597 5.91 -20.89 -22.80
C VAL A 597 4.75 -19.92 -22.54
N THR A 598 4.67 -18.82 -23.29
CA THR A 598 3.36 -18.17 -23.51
C THR A 598 2.57 -19.12 -24.40
N ASP A 599 1.79 -19.98 -23.77
CA ASP A 599 0.70 -20.67 -24.45
C ASP A 599 -0.40 -19.60 -24.61
N THR A 600 -0.29 -18.78 -25.65
CA THR A 600 -1.22 -17.69 -25.89
C THR A 600 -2.59 -18.28 -26.20
N LEU A 601 -3.66 -17.56 -25.88
CA LEU A 601 -5.00 -17.97 -26.31
C LEU A 601 -5.02 -18.24 -27.83
N VAL A 602 -4.19 -17.51 -28.58
CA VAL A 602 -3.99 -17.67 -30.02
C VAL A 602 -3.44 -19.05 -30.39
N SER A 603 -2.44 -19.59 -29.68
CA SER A 603 -1.94 -20.95 -29.93
C SER A 603 -2.99 -22.00 -29.58
N ARG A 604 -3.63 -21.87 -28.42
CA ARG A 604 -4.66 -22.83 -27.95
C ARG A 604 -5.91 -22.84 -28.84
N LEU A 605 -6.36 -21.67 -29.32
CA LEU A 605 -7.51 -21.57 -30.24
C LEU A 605 -7.17 -22.03 -31.66
N ALA A 606 -5.92 -21.89 -32.12
CA ALA A 606 -5.51 -22.34 -33.45
C ALA A 606 -5.56 -23.87 -33.57
N ASP A 607 -5.22 -24.58 -32.50
CA ASP A 607 -5.15 -26.05 -32.45
C ASP A 607 -6.51 -26.73 -32.19
N LEU A 608 -7.53 -25.97 -31.77
CA LEU A 608 -8.88 -26.50 -31.50
C LEU A 608 -9.77 -26.56 -32.75
N PRO A 609 -10.65 -27.57 -32.87
CA PRO A 609 -11.76 -27.60 -33.84
C PRO A 609 -12.65 -26.35 -33.74
N GLU A 610 -13.24 -25.91 -34.87
CA GLU A 610 -14.01 -24.66 -34.95
C GLU A 610 -15.22 -24.62 -33.98
N ASP A 611 -15.80 -25.79 -33.69
CA ASP A 611 -16.91 -26.02 -32.77
C ASP A 611 -16.51 -25.99 -31.29
N GLU A 612 -15.23 -26.16 -30.96
CA GLU A 612 -14.73 -26.11 -29.56
C GLU A 612 -14.13 -24.73 -29.20
N ARG A 613 -13.80 -23.91 -30.21
CA ARG A 613 -13.19 -22.58 -30.01
C ARG A 613 -14.07 -21.59 -29.25
N ASP A 614 -15.40 -21.70 -29.37
CA ASP A 614 -16.33 -20.79 -28.68
C ASP A 614 -16.32 -21.03 -27.17
N ALA A 615 -16.44 -22.29 -26.77
CA ALA A 615 -16.38 -22.67 -25.36
C ALA A 615 -15.02 -22.29 -24.74
N ALA A 616 -13.91 -22.55 -25.45
CA ALA A 616 -12.57 -22.23 -24.98
C ALA A 616 -12.31 -20.72 -24.82
N ALA A 617 -12.84 -19.89 -25.75
CA ALA A 617 -12.72 -18.43 -25.64
C ALA A 617 -13.52 -17.88 -24.45
N VAL A 618 -14.73 -18.42 -24.21
CA VAL A 618 -15.56 -18.05 -23.05
C VAL A 618 -14.88 -18.46 -21.75
N GLU A 619 -14.38 -19.70 -21.65
CA GLU A 619 -13.65 -20.19 -20.49
C GLU A 619 -12.42 -19.33 -20.19
N PHE A 620 -11.68 -18.93 -21.22
CA PHE A 620 -10.54 -18.04 -21.08
C PHE A 620 -10.94 -16.67 -20.51
N VAL A 621 -11.96 -16.02 -21.07
CA VAL A 621 -12.43 -14.72 -20.54
C VAL A 621 -12.91 -14.86 -19.10
N ARG A 622 -13.62 -15.95 -18.76
CA ARG A 622 -14.04 -16.27 -17.38
C ARG A 622 -12.84 -16.47 -16.45
N ALA A 623 -11.80 -17.16 -16.89
CA ALA A 623 -10.59 -17.37 -16.09
C ALA A 623 -9.83 -16.06 -15.82
N VAL A 624 -9.71 -15.19 -16.83
CA VAL A 624 -9.09 -13.87 -16.65
C VAL A 624 -9.97 -12.99 -15.74
N ALA A 625 -11.28 -12.99 -15.93
CA ALA A 625 -12.21 -12.25 -15.06
C ALA A 625 -12.19 -12.76 -13.62
N ALA A 626 -12.13 -14.08 -13.40
CA ALA A 626 -12.02 -14.70 -12.08
C ALA A 626 -10.72 -14.27 -11.39
N THR A 627 -9.62 -14.16 -12.13
CA THR A 627 -8.35 -13.66 -11.61
C THR A 627 -8.43 -12.19 -11.18
N VAL A 628 -9.12 -11.34 -11.96
CA VAL A 628 -9.30 -9.91 -11.64
C VAL A 628 -10.20 -9.71 -10.43
N LEU A 629 -11.32 -10.42 -10.39
CA LEU A 629 -12.34 -10.35 -9.34
C LEU A 629 -11.95 -11.13 -8.06
N GLY A 630 -11.00 -12.06 -8.17
CA GLY A 630 -10.50 -12.90 -7.08
C GLY A 630 -11.44 -14.05 -6.72
N TYR A 631 -12.10 -14.66 -7.71
CA TYR A 631 -12.80 -15.94 -7.57
C TYR A 631 -11.79 -17.09 -7.63
N ASP A 632 -12.07 -18.16 -6.88
CA ASP A 632 -11.22 -19.35 -6.84
C ASP A 632 -11.31 -20.17 -8.15
N SER A 633 -12.45 -20.07 -8.86
CA SER A 633 -12.66 -20.74 -10.15
C SER A 633 -13.29 -19.82 -11.19
N ALA A 634 -12.95 -20.06 -12.46
CA ALA A 634 -13.66 -19.50 -13.61
C ALA A 634 -15.14 -19.94 -13.65
N ASP A 635 -15.45 -21.09 -13.06
CA ASP A 635 -16.80 -21.64 -13.02
C ASP A 635 -17.78 -20.84 -12.16
N ASP A 636 -17.26 -20.04 -11.22
CA ASP A 636 -18.05 -19.17 -10.36
C ASP A 636 -18.57 -17.91 -11.09
N ILE A 637 -18.11 -17.67 -12.32
CA ILE A 637 -18.54 -16.56 -13.16
C ILE A 637 -19.55 -17.05 -14.19
N ASP A 638 -20.79 -16.59 -14.11
CA ASP A 638 -21.81 -16.88 -15.13
C ASP A 638 -21.43 -16.23 -16.48
N PRO A 639 -21.35 -16.98 -17.60
CA PRO A 639 -20.94 -16.46 -18.90
C PRO A 639 -21.88 -15.40 -19.49
N ASP A 640 -23.15 -15.39 -19.09
CA ASP A 640 -24.17 -14.48 -19.62
C ASP A 640 -24.48 -13.30 -18.68
N ARG A 641 -23.88 -13.29 -17.48
CA ARG A 641 -24.09 -12.23 -16.51
C ARG A 641 -23.17 -11.04 -16.76
N GLU A 642 -23.69 -9.84 -16.56
CA GLU A 642 -22.92 -8.62 -16.76
C GLU A 642 -21.79 -8.48 -15.73
N PHE A 643 -20.61 -8.06 -16.19
CA PHE A 643 -19.44 -7.87 -15.33
C PHE A 643 -19.70 -6.89 -14.17
N GLY A 644 -20.49 -5.85 -14.39
CA GLY A 644 -20.85 -4.88 -13.35
C GLY A 644 -21.67 -5.50 -12.20
N GLU A 645 -22.50 -6.50 -12.48
CA GLU A 645 -23.32 -7.18 -11.46
C GLU A 645 -22.53 -8.16 -10.60
N ILE A 646 -21.40 -8.64 -11.10
CA ILE A 646 -20.48 -9.52 -10.38
C ILE A 646 -19.31 -8.76 -9.75
N GLY A 647 -19.42 -7.43 -9.69
CA GLY A 647 -18.51 -6.56 -8.93
C GLY A 647 -17.31 -6.04 -9.71
N LEU A 648 -17.33 -6.09 -11.05
CA LEU A 648 -16.30 -5.44 -11.87
C LEU A 648 -16.59 -3.94 -11.97
N ASP A 649 -15.71 -3.13 -11.39
CA ASP A 649 -15.76 -1.66 -11.47
C ASP A 649 -14.94 -1.11 -12.66
N SER A 650 -14.88 0.22 -12.80
CA SER A 650 -14.12 0.86 -13.89
C SER A 650 -12.61 0.55 -13.88
N ILE A 651 -12.02 0.28 -12.71
CA ILE A 651 -10.59 -0.06 -12.58
C ILE A 651 -10.39 -1.56 -12.85
N GLY A 652 -11.35 -2.41 -12.47
CA GLY A 652 -11.43 -3.82 -12.82
C GLY A 652 -11.57 -4.04 -14.33
N ASN A 653 -12.36 -3.19 -15.02
CA ASN A 653 -12.48 -3.21 -16.49
C ASN A 653 -11.13 -2.99 -17.18
N LEU A 654 -10.32 -2.07 -16.65
CA LEU A 654 -8.98 -1.79 -17.18
C LEU A 654 -8.03 -2.97 -16.95
N GLU A 655 -8.05 -3.59 -15.77
CA GLU A 655 -7.24 -4.79 -15.50
C GLU A 655 -7.63 -5.99 -16.37
N LEU A 656 -8.93 -6.21 -16.56
CA LEU A 656 -9.44 -7.25 -17.43
C LEU A 656 -8.96 -7.01 -18.87
N SER A 657 -9.14 -5.79 -19.38
CA SER A 657 -8.69 -5.41 -20.73
C SER A 657 -7.17 -5.59 -20.89
N ARG A 658 -6.38 -5.23 -19.86
CA ARG A 658 -4.92 -5.41 -19.84
C ARG A 658 -4.52 -6.88 -19.93
N HIS A 659 -5.03 -7.73 -19.05
CA HIS A 659 -4.68 -9.16 -19.04
C HIS A 659 -5.11 -9.85 -20.35
N LEU A 660 -6.26 -9.47 -20.90
CA LEU A 660 -6.73 -9.98 -22.19
C LEU A 660 -5.80 -9.54 -23.33
N ALA A 661 -5.37 -8.27 -23.35
CA ALA A 661 -4.45 -7.75 -24.36
C ALA A 661 -3.09 -8.45 -24.32
N GLU A 662 -2.55 -8.69 -23.11
CA GLU A 662 -1.28 -9.41 -22.92
C GLU A 662 -1.35 -10.86 -23.40
N ALA A 663 -2.43 -11.56 -23.04
CA ALA A 663 -2.58 -12.99 -23.37
C ALA A 663 -2.93 -13.25 -24.84
N THR A 664 -3.58 -12.29 -25.50
CA THR A 664 -3.97 -12.39 -26.91
C THR A 664 -2.99 -11.71 -27.86
N GLY A 665 -2.16 -10.80 -27.37
CA GLY A 665 -1.34 -9.90 -28.18
C GLY A 665 -2.16 -8.82 -28.92
N LEU A 666 -3.48 -8.76 -28.68
CA LEU A 666 -4.37 -7.77 -29.30
C LEU A 666 -4.32 -6.44 -28.56
N ARG A 667 -4.67 -5.37 -29.26
CA ARG A 667 -4.93 -4.06 -28.65
C ARG A 667 -6.40 -3.94 -28.34
N LEU A 668 -6.71 -3.79 -27.06
CA LEU A 668 -8.08 -3.76 -26.56
C LEU A 668 -8.34 -2.37 -25.95
N PRO A 669 -9.39 -1.64 -26.39
CA PRO A 669 -9.74 -0.34 -25.82
C PRO A 669 -10.23 -0.50 -24.37
N ALA A 670 -10.04 0.52 -23.54
CA ALA A 670 -10.51 0.50 -22.15
C ALA A 670 -12.05 0.47 -22.03
N THR A 671 -12.77 0.79 -23.11
CA THR A 671 -14.24 0.71 -23.19
C THR A 671 -14.74 -0.69 -23.55
N LEU A 672 -13.85 -1.64 -23.86
CA LEU A 672 -14.22 -2.94 -24.41
C LEU A 672 -15.25 -3.69 -23.55
N VAL A 673 -15.10 -3.59 -22.23
CA VAL A 673 -16.01 -4.24 -21.27
C VAL A 673 -17.37 -3.55 -21.21
N PHE A 674 -17.47 -2.26 -21.57
CA PHE A 674 -18.76 -1.58 -21.70
C PHE A 674 -19.46 -1.97 -23.01
N ASP A 675 -18.70 -2.08 -24.11
CA ASP A 675 -19.22 -2.47 -25.42
C ASP A 675 -19.65 -3.96 -25.44
N HIS A 676 -19.00 -4.78 -24.61
CA HIS A 676 -19.25 -6.22 -24.45
C HIS A 676 -19.34 -6.60 -22.96
N PRO A 677 -20.50 -6.37 -22.33
CA PRO A 677 -20.64 -6.41 -20.87
C PRO A 677 -20.70 -7.80 -20.25
N THR A 678 -20.68 -8.89 -21.03
CA THR A 678 -20.72 -10.27 -20.53
C THR A 678 -19.49 -11.05 -20.98
N PRO A 679 -19.04 -12.07 -20.22
CA PRO A 679 -17.94 -12.94 -20.65
C PRO A 679 -18.16 -13.57 -22.04
N ALA A 680 -19.38 -14.02 -22.34
CA ALA A 680 -19.73 -14.58 -23.64
C ALA A 680 -19.65 -13.56 -24.78
N GLY A 681 -20.16 -12.34 -24.55
CA GLY A 681 -20.11 -11.25 -25.53
C GLY A 681 -18.68 -10.82 -25.82
N LEU A 682 -17.86 -10.72 -24.77
CA LEU A 682 -16.45 -10.34 -24.86
C LEU A 682 -15.60 -11.40 -25.57
N ALA A 683 -15.80 -12.68 -25.26
CA ALA A 683 -15.14 -13.80 -25.93
C ALA A 683 -15.44 -13.83 -27.45
N SER A 684 -16.71 -13.61 -27.81
CA SER A 684 -17.15 -13.52 -29.21
C SER A 684 -16.46 -12.37 -29.95
N HIS A 685 -16.28 -11.22 -29.29
CA HIS A 685 -15.57 -10.08 -29.86
C HIS A 685 -14.08 -10.36 -30.06
N LEU A 686 -13.40 -10.90 -29.05
CA LEU A 686 -11.97 -11.24 -29.11
C LEU A 686 -11.66 -12.21 -30.25
N ARG A 687 -12.51 -13.23 -30.45
CA ARG A 687 -12.39 -14.16 -31.58
C ARG A 687 -12.42 -13.45 -32.93
N ARG A 688 -13.33 -12.49 -33.11
CA ARG A 688 -13.46 -11.73 -34.35
C ARG A 688 -12.18 -10.95 -34.64
N LEU A 689 -11.64 -10.27 -33.62
CA LEU A 689 -10.37 -9.53 -33.73
C LEU A 689 -9.17 -10.43 -34.07
N LEU A 690 -9.13 -11.65 -33.51
CA LEU A 690 -8.10 -12.64 -33.81
C LEU A 690 -8.19 -13.17 -35.26
N GLN A 691 -9.40 -13.35 -35.79
CA GLN A 691 -9.60 -13.73 -37.20
C GLN A 691 -9.18 -12.61 -38.15
N GLU A 692 -9.50 -11.37 -37.81
CA GLU A 692 -9.12 -10.17 -38.58
C GLU A 692 -7.62 -9.89 -38.53
N SER A 693 -6.92 -10.25 -37.45
CA SER A 693 -5.45 -10.09 -37.33
C SER A 693 -4.64 -11.20 -38.03
N ASN A 694 -5.24 -12.36 -38.28
CA ASN A 694 -4.63 -13.48 -39.01
C ASN A 694 -4.95 -13.48 -40.52
N SER A 695 -5.77 -12.52 -40.97
CA SER A 695 -6.11 -12.29 -42.39
C SER A 695 -5.31 -11.12 -42.94
#